data_AF-A0A914E1M0-F1
#
_entry.id   AF-A0A914E1M0-F1
#
_cell.length_a   1.000
_cell.length_b   1.000
_cell.length_c   1.000
_cell.angle_alpha   90.00
_cell.angle_beta   90.00
_cell.angle_gamma   90.00
#
_symmetry.space_group_name_H-M   'P 1'
#
loop_
_entity.id
_entity.type
_entity.pdbx_description
1 polymer ?
#
loop_
_entity_poly.entity_id
_entity_poly.type
_entity_poly.pdbx_seq_one_letter_code
_entity_poly.pdbx_strand_id
1 'polypeptide(L)'
;MPKRVSEIEGGKGKKLFFHLIPLSVMKKQLGIQLGPEAILCSIERSILTDLQRIFDEFEESDEELRDLENLFQRNTSYLLPNELARLIDFQHEFNKYRDDFNKEVAQKLHQVRSGQAEIETLGKLIADHRTNIYVTHTKVIEFIQTFKESVERIKFLQEILKDGVHYVDRAQNFSKLQFRHAEMIVLYFSFNNANYELSRKFECQKEKKDENSVFVFVDVDRIENISQVIPEKGLNSFNGLFRYSQGKYSNLEIKQYSKAEIGLSYLEAVQRKKLDREDDHLKMIIKLQEYLQTGSSDEELFKKILGEDLFILIEAFHKALEAFSLGSHDTPEIMNTLKEKYYKFNSYGQSPDLLQIIYGKDFEDDIESAEKTEFKDIPNELIISDNNYSLTSDFVMSNKASDKISKLGVKEELQLSVLCGVVSVGGSAKYIEEHKPSKKAVQCSFVQKIRTVDESINIKHVGLRDSYSKTIGEDGTHVVFKISWGANATVTLTYENEENLAHREIQDELKLKLEKIKSFVDIPMLPEQSSGNMESNKILKNEQLNFYFNADVMPNDEGAPRTLDKALEFIRNMPKLVSEGEKGKKLFFHLIPLSVMKKHLGIQLGPEAILCSIQSSILKDLQRVFDELEESDEELRDLEKLFQQNTPHLHQNELARLKDFQHEFNKFRNDFKGAVDQNLRQVRSGQAEIETLKKLIVDHRTNIYATHTKVTEFIQTFNKSVERLELLQEILKDGVQYVDCAQNFSKLQSKYVEMIVLYLSFNNANYELSRKFECQKKNKDKNPVFVFVDVDRIENIGQIIPEKELNSFNGLFRYSQGKYSNLEALANNRWIFY
;
A
#
# COMPACT_ATOMS: atom_id res chain seq x y z
N MET A 1 -8.30 -15.73 29.75
CA MET A 1 -8.43 -16.99 28.99
C MET A 1 -7.82 -18.19 29.72
N PRO A 2 -6.54 -18.21 30.16
CA PRO A 2 -5.91 -19.40 30.74
C PRO A 2 -6.62 -19.97 31.98
N LYS A 3 -7.03 -19.11 32.92
CA LYS A 3 -7.81 -19.50 34.11
C LYS A 3 -9.18 -20.11 33.78
N ARG A 4 -9.78 -19.74 32.63
CA ARG A 4 -11.06 -20.30 32.19
C ARG A 4 -10.89 -21.65 31.49
N VAL A 5 -9.72 -21.95 30.92
CA VAL A 5 -9.42 -23.24 30.29
C VAL A 5 -9.27 -24.34 31.35
N SER A 6 -8.68 -24.00 32.51
CA SER A 6 -8.56 -24.93 33.64
C SER A 6 -9.90 -25.38 34.25
N GLU A 7 -10.97 -24.63 33.99
CA GLU A 7 -12.32 -24.90 34.48
C GLU A 7 -13.15 -25.79 33.51
N ILE A 8 -12.64 -26.07 32.30
CA ILE A 8 -13.37 -26.77 31.23
C ILE A 8 -12.77 -28.18 31.02
N GLU A 9 -13.63 -29.21 30.95
CA GLU A 9 -13.27 -30.64 30.79
C GLU A 9 -12.12 -31.11 31.70
N GLY A 10 -12.17 -30.75 32.99
CA GLY A 10 -11.14 -31.14 33.96
C GLY A 10 -9.77 -30.53 33.67
N GLY A 11 -9.76 -29.31 33.13
CA GLY A 11 -8.55 -28.54 32.81
C GLY A 11 -7.91 -28.86 31.46
N LYS A 12 -8.56 -29.69 30.65
CA LYS A 12 -8.10 -30.05 29.29
C LYS A 12 -8.58 -29.07 28.22
N GLY A 13 -9.50 -28.16 28.56
CA GLY A 13 -10.11 -27.26 27.59
C GLY A 13 -11.03 -27.98 26.61
N LYS A 14 -11.50 -27.26 25.57
CA LYS A 14 -12.31 -27.87 24.51
C LYS A 14 -11.43 -28.68 23.55
N LYS A 15 -11.93 -29.83 23.08
CA LYS A 15 -11.29 -30.65 22.06
C LYS A 15 -11.15 -29.84 20.75
N LEU A 16 -9.92 -29.74 20.22
CA LEU A 16 -9.61 -28.98 19.01
C LEU A 16 -9.51 -29.86 17.75
N PHE A 17 -9.04 -31.09 17.89
CA PHE A 17 -8.82 -32.02 16.79
C PHE A 17 -9.35 -33.42 17.16
N PHE A 18 -9.85 -34.13 16.16
CA PHE A 18 -10.24 -35.54 16.28
C PHE A 18 -9.44 -36.35 15.26
N HIS A 19 -8.69 -37.35 15.73
CA HIS A 19 -8.07 -38.35 14.85
C HIS A 19 -9.04 -39.51 14.68
N LEU A 20 -9.52 -39.71 13.46
CA LEU A 20 -10.52 -40.73 13.14
C LEU A 20 -9.89 -41.81 12.27
N ILE A 21 -10.09 -43.07 12.64
CA ILE A 21 -9.68 -44.23 11.84
C ILE A 21 -10.94 -44.79 11.15
N PRO A 22 -10.96 -44.94 9.82
CA PRO A 22 -12.11 -45.53 9.14
C PRO A 22 -12.36 -46.95 9.64
N LEU A 23 -13.60 -47.26 10.03
CA LEU A 23 -13.96 -48.60 10.50
C LEU A 23 -13.74 -49.66 9.42
N SER A 24 -13.80 -49.28 8.13
CA SER A 24 -13.47 -50.13 7.00
C SER A 24 -12.04 -50.69 7.07
N VAL A 25 -11.09 -49.91 7.58
CA VAL A 25 -9.68 -50.31 7.78
C VAL A 25 -9.55 -51.27 8.97
N MET A 26 -10.35 -51.08 10.02
CA MET A 26 -10.32 -51.92 11.23
C MET A 26 -11.26 -53.13 11.18
N LYS A 27 -12.05 -53.29 10.12
CA LYS A 27 -13.11 -54.33 10.00
C LYS A 27 -12.60 -55.73 10.33
N LYS A 28 -11.42 -56.10 9.82
CA LYS A 28 -10.81 -57.43 10.00
C LYS A 28 -10.28 -57.64 11.43
N GLN A 29 -9.80 -56.59 12.08
CA GLN A 29 -9.27 -56.65 13.45
C GLN A 29 -10.37 -56.59 14.51
N LEU A 30 -11.46 -55.88 14.23
CA LEU A 30 -12.57 -55.68 15.18
C LEU A 30 -13.70 -56.71 15.01
N GLY A 31 -13.62 -57.62 14.03
CA GLY A 31 -14.60 -58.69 13.83
C GLY A 31 -16.02 -58.19 13.48
N ILE A 32 -16.16 -56.95 13.01
CA ILE A 32 -17.45 -56.28 12.76
C ILE A 32 -17.88 -56.42 11.31
N GLN A 33 -19.17 -56.71 11.09
CA GLN A 33 -19.80 -56.58 9.78
C GLN A 33 -20.27 -55.14 9.59
N LEU A 34 -19.76 -54.48 8.54
CA LEU A 34 -20.13 -53.13 8.16
C LEU A 34 -21.13 -53.20 7.00
N GLY A 35 -22.23 -52.45 7.11
CA GLY A 35 -23.17 -52.22 6.02
C GLY A 35 -22.56 -51.37 4.90
N PRO A 36 -23.20 -51.30 3.71
CA PRO A 36 -22.68 -50.56 2.55
C PRO A 36 -22.39 -49.08 2.87
N GLU A 37 -23.24 -48.45 3.68
CA GLU A 37 -23.14 -47.02 4.03
C GLU A 37 -22.01 -46.69 5.03
N ALA A 38 -21.37 -47.71 5.62
CA ALA A 38 -20.26 -47.52 6.57
C ALA A 38 -18.88 -47.42 5.88
N ILE A 39 -18.84 -47.50 4.54
CA ILE A 39 -17.63 -47.31 3.74
C ILE A 39 -17.75 -45.95 3.06
N LEU A 40 -17.02 -44.96 3.58
CA LEU A 40 -17.04 -43.62 3.00
C LEU A 40 -16.38 -43.62 1.62
N CYS A 41 -17.11 -43.15 0.62
CA CYS A 41 -16.55 -42.93 -0.71
C CYS A 41 -15.60 -41.72 -0.68
N SER A 42 -14.42 -41.87 -1.30
CA SER A 42 -13.51 -40.76 -1.53
C SER A 42 -14.08 -39.83 -2.60
N ILE A 43 -14.01 -38.52 -2.35
CA ILE A 43 -14.38 -37.52 -3.35
C ILE A 43 -13.12 -37.17 -4.14
N GLU A 44 -13.25 -37.10 -5.45
CA GLU A 44 -12.18 -36.69 -6.34
C GLU A 44 -11.71 -35.26 -6.01
N ARG A 45 -10.39 -35.05 -6.03
CA ARG A 45 -9.78 -33.76 -5.70
C ARG A 45 -10.24 -32.64 -6.63
N SER A 46 -10.47 -32.93 -7.91
CA SER A 46 -10.97 -31.98 -8.92
C SER A 46 -12.32 -31.38 -8.54
N ILE A 47 -13.28 -32.21 -8.11
CA ILE A 47 -14.60 -31.78 -7.64
C ILE A 47 -14.51 -30.91 -6.39
N LEU A 48 -13.61 -31.24 -5.45
CA LEU A 48 -13.40 -30.42 -4.26
C LEU A 48 -12.80 -29.05 -4.61
N THR A 49 -11.83 -29.01 -5.52
CA THR A 49 -11.25 -27.76 -6.00
C THR A 49 -12.26 -26.91 -6.76
N ASP A 50 -13.13 -27.52 -7.58
CA ASP A 50 -14.19 -26.82 -8.29
C ASP A 50 -15.24 -26.21 -7.34
N LEU A 51 -15.65 -26.95 -6.29
CA LEU A 51 -16.57 -26.44 -5.28
C LEU A 51 -15.95 -25.32 -4.45
N GLN A 52 -14.67 -25.46 -4.06
CA GLN A 52 -13.92 -24.41 -3.36
C GLN A 52 -13.90 -23.14 -4.20
N ARG A 53 -13.56 -23.26 -5.49
CA ARG A 53 -13.54 -22.12 -6.41
C ARG A 53 -14.90 -21.43 -6.51
N ILE A 54 -15.99 -22.18 -6.58
CA ILE A 54 -17.35 -21.59 -6.60
C ILE A 54 -17.66 -20.86 -5.29
N PHE A 55 -17.25 -21.40 -4.14
CA PHE A 55 -17.44 -20.70 -2.86
C PHE A 55 -16.62 -19.42 -2.77
N ASP A 56 -15.39 -19.43 -3.26
CA ASP A 56 -14.54 -18.24 -3.34
C ASP A 56 -15.17 -17.21 -4.29
N GLU A 57 -15.63 -17.63 -5.48
CA GLU A 57 -16.36 -16.81 -6.46
C GLU A 57 -17.63 -16.17 -5.86
N PHE A 58 -18.35 -16.87 -4.97
CA PHE A 58 -19.50 -16.31 -4.26
C PHE A 58 -19.12 -15.25 -3.23
N GLU A 59 -18.02 -15.44 -2.49
CA GLU A 59 -17.56 -14.46 -1.51
C GLU A 59 -17.06 -13.20 -2.21
N GLU A 60 -16.26 -13.35 -3.27
CA GLU A 60 -15.80 -12.24 -4.12
C GLU A 60 -16.98 -11.43 -4.69
N SER A 61 -17.99 -12.12 -5.23
CA SER A 61 -19.19 -11.48 -5.76
C SER A 61 -20.02 -10.75 -4.69
N ASP A 62 -20.12 -11.29 -3.46
CA ASP A 62 -20.81 -10.62 -2.35
C ASP A 62 -20.05 -9.37 -1.90
N GLU A 63 -18.71 -9.43 -1.82
CA GLU A 63 -17.86 -8.28 -1.50
C GLU A 63 -18.05 -7.13 -2.51
N GLU A 64 -18.00 -7.42 -3.82
CA GLU A 64 -18.17 -6.40 -4.86
C GLU A 64 -19.56 -5.75 -4.86
N LEU A 65 -20.60 -6.56 -4.65
CA LEU A 65 -21.97 -6.05 -4.53
C LEU A 65 -22.13 -5.16 -3.29
N ARG A 66 -21.56 -5.56 -2.14
CA ARG A 66 -21.57 -4.76 -0.91
C ARG A 66 -20.78 -3.46 -1.06
N ASP A 67 -19.67 -3.47 -1.76
CA ASP A 67 -18.88 -2.27 -2.03
C ASP A 67 -19.67 -1.27 -2.88
N LEU A 68 -20.36 -1.75 -3.92
CA LEU A 68 -21.23 -0.92 -4.73
C LEU A 68 -22.42 -0.40 -3.92
N GLU A 69 -23.03 -1.23 -3.08
CA GLU A 69 -24.14 -0.84 -2.20
C GLU A 69 -23.69 0.24 -1.21
N ASN A 70 -22.54 0.06 -0.56
CA ASN A 70 -21.95 1.04 0.36
C ASN A 70 -21.69 2.38 -0.35
N LEU A 71 -21.17 2.33 -1.58
CA LEU A 71 -20.99 3.53 -2.40
C LEU A 71 -22.34 4.21 -2.67
N PHE A 72 -23.36 3.45 -3.04
CA PHE A 72 -24.69 3.96 -3.38
C PHE A 72 -25.42 4.54 -2.16
N GLN A 73 -25.41 3.84 -1.02
CA GLN A 73 -26.04 4.29 0.24
C GLN A 73 -25.43 5.59 0.76
N ARG A 74 -24.11 5.79 0.61
CA ARG A 74 -23.43 7.05 1.00
C ARG A 74 -23.74 8.20 0.05
N ASN A 75 -24.20 7.91 -1.15
CA ASN A 75 -24.36 8.86 -2.25
C ASN A 75 -25.78 8.85 -2.83
N THR A 76 -26.79 8.45 -2.04
CA THR A 76 -28.18 8.28 -2.48
C THR A 76 -28.76 9.54 -3.12
N SER A 77 -28.30 10.72 -2.70
CA SER A 77 -28.68 12.01 -3.27
C SER A 77 -28.24 12.20 -4.73
N TYR A 78 -27.26 11.44 -5.21
CA TYR A 78 -26.66 11.57 -6.55
C TYR A 78 -27.09 10.46 -7.51
N LEU A 79 -27.79 9.45 -7.02
CA LEU A 79 -28.29 8.33 -7.82
C LEU A 79 -29.52 8.71 -8.64
N LEU A 80 -29.69 8.02 -9.77
CA LEU A 80 -30.94 8.01 -10.51
C LEU A 80 -32.02 7.24 -9.73
N PRO A 81 -33.30 7.51 -9.98
CA PRO A 81 -34.39 6.77 -9.34
C PRO A 81 -34.24 5.25 -9.55
N ASN A 82 -34.50 4.48 -8.50
CA ASN A 82 -34.54 3.01 -8.50
C ASN A 82 -33.20 2.27 -8.67
N GLU A 83 -32.05 2.95 -8.81
CA GLU A 83 -30.75 2.27 -8.96
C GLU A 83 -30.37 1.47 -7.71
N LEU A 84 -30.49 2.08 -6.53
CA LEU A 84 -30.23 1.41 -5.26
C LEU A 84 -31.22 0.24 -5.03
N ALA A 85 -32.49 0.40 -5.40
CA ALA A 85 -33.47 -0.67 -5.30
C ALA A 85 -33.12 -1.86 -6.21
N ARG A 86 -32.76 -1.59 -7.48
CA ARG A 86 -32.33 -2.62 -8.44
C ARG A 86 -31.10 -3.39 -7.96
N LEU A 87 -30.14 -2.71 -7.33
CA LEU A 87 -28.96 -3.35 -6.73
C LEU A 87 -29.35 -4.26 -5.55
N ILE A 88 -30.17 -3.77 -4.64
CA ILE A 88 -30.64 -4.53 -3.46
C ILE A 88 -31.45 -5.77 -3.89
N ASP A 89 -32.32 -5.62 -4.90
CA ASP A 89 -33.11 -6.74 -5.43
C ASP A 89 -32.20 -7.83 -6.01
N PHE A 90 -31.19 -7.45 -6.80
CA PHE A 90 -30.21 -8.39 -7.34
C PHE A 90 -29.39 -9.07 -6.25
N GLN A 91 -28.93 -8.31 -5.24
CA GLN A 91 -28.23 -8.87 -4.07
C GLN A 91 -29.10 -9.89 -3.34
N HIS A 92 -30.40 -9.64 -3.20
CA HIS A 92 -31.32 -10.58 -2.57
C HIS A 92 -31.42 -11.90 -3.37
N GLU A 93 -31.58 -11.82 -4.69
CA GLU A 93 -31.63 -12.99 -5.57
C GLU A 93 -30.32 -13.78 -5.55
N PHE A 94 -29.18 -13.09 -5.63
CA PHE A 94 -27.85 -13.69 -5.54
C PHE A 94 -27.64 -14.43 -4.22
N ASN A 95 -27.92 -13.78 -3.09
CA ASN A 95 -27.75 -14.39 -1.77
C ASN A 95 -28.66 -15.61 -1.57
N LYS A 96 -29.90 -15.53 -2.05
CA LYS A 96 -30.83 -16.66 -2.02
C LYS A 96 -30.29 -17.85 -2.82
N TYR A 97 -29.79 -17.61 -4.03
CA TYR A 97 -29.19 -18.66 -4.85
C TYR A 97 -27.95 -19.27 -4.19
N ARG A 98 -27.05 -18.44 -3.64
CA ARG A 98 -25.87 -18.90 -2.89
C ARG A 98 -26.27 -19.83 -1.75
N ASP A 99 -27.26 -19.43 -0.95
CA ASP A 99 -27.72 -20.21 0.19
C ASP A 99 -28.35 -21.55 -0.22
N ASP A 100 -29.12 -21.56 -1.32
CA ASP A 100 -29.73 -22.77 -1.85
C ASP A 100 -28.66 -23.71 -2.44
N PHE A 101 -27.68 -23.17 -3.18
CA PHE A 101 -26.54 -23.93 -3.69
C PHE A 101 -25.73 -24.55 -2.53
N ASN A 102 -25.43 -23.79 -1.47
CA ASN A 102 -24.71 -24.27 -0.30
C ASN A 102 -25.43 -25.45 0.37
N LYS A 103 -26.76 -25.37 0.51
CA LYS A 103 -27.58 -26.47 1.04
C LYS A 103 -27.53 -27.69 0.11
N GLU A 104 -27.61 -27.48 -1.20
CA GLU A 104 -27.60 -28.56 -2.18
C GLU A 104 -26.24 -29.28 -2.23
N VAL A 105 -25.13 -28.53 -2.16
CA VAL A 105 -23.78 -29.11 -1.99
C VAL A 105 -23.73 -29.93 -0.72
N ALA A 106 -24.17 -29.40 0.43
CA ALA A 106 -24.13 -30.14 1.69
C ALA A 106 -24.91 -31.46 1.63
N GLN A 107 -26.10 -31.45 1.02
CA GLN A 107 -26.93 -32.64 0.84
C GLN A 107 -26.29 -33.67 -0.11
N LYS A 108 -25.85 -33.24 -1.29
CA LYS A 108 -25.24 -34.13 -2.30
C LYS A 108 -23.89 -34.66 -1.84
N LEU A 109 -23.11 -33.85 -1.14
CA LEU A 109 -21.83 -34.25 -0.54
C LEU A 109 -22.05 -35.38 0.47
N HIS A 110 -23.06 -35.27 1.32
CA HIS A 110 -23.43 -36.33 2.26
C HIS A 110 -23.82 -37.61 1.51
N GLN A 111 -24.68 -37.52 0.51
CA GLN A 111 -25.14 -38.67 -0.28
C GLN A 111 -24.01 -39.38 -1.02
N VAL A 112 -23.06 -38.63 -1.61
CA VAL A 112 -21.90 -39.20 -2.29
C VAL A 112 -20.99 -39.90 -1.27
N ARG A 113 -20.74 -39.27 -0.12
CA ARG A 113 -19.89 -39.87 0.92
C ARG A 113 -20.49 -41.11 1.57
N SER A 114 -21.82 -41.18 1.72
CA SER A 114 -22.52 -42.37 2.24
C SER A 114 -22.71 -43.47 1.19
N GLY A 115 -22.32 -43.23 -0.07
CA GLY A 115 -22.50 -44.17 -1.17
C GLY A 115 -23.94 -44.25 -1.70
N GLN A 116 -24.79 -43.28 -1.33
CA GLN A 116 -26.19 -43.17 -1.78
C GLN A 116 -26.33 -42.48 -3.14
N ALA A 117 -25.30 -41.77 -3.60
CA ALA A 117 -25.26 -41.12 -4.91
C ALA A 117 -23.87 -41.24 -5.56
N GLU A 118 -23.84 -41.17 -6.88
CA GLU A 118 -22.59 -41.16 -7.64
C GLU A 118 -21.97 -39.75 -7.64
N ILE A 119 -20.64 -39.67 -7.78
CA ILE A 119 -19.89 -38.41 -7.79
C ILE A 119 -20.32 -37.46 -8.92
N GLU A 120 -20.85 -38.02 -10.02
CA GLU A 120 -21.43 -37.28 -11.14
C GLU A 120 -22.56 -36.33 -10.70
N THR A 121 -23.24 -36.62 -9.58
CA THR A 121 -24.28 -35.75 -9.01
C THR A 121 -23.73 -34.40 -8.54
N LEU A 122 -22.51 -34.39 -7.99
CA LEU A 122 -21.77 -33.16 -7.65
C LEU A 122 -21.21 -32.49 -8.90
N GLY A 123 -20.69 -33.27 -9.85
CA GLY A 123 -20.22 -32.75 -11.14
C GLY A 123 -21.33 -32.03 -11.92
N LYS A 124 -22.54 -32.57 -11.90
CA LYS A 124 -23.72 -31.94 -12.51
C LYS A 124 -24.10 -30.63 -11.81
N LEU A 125 -24.07 -30.60 -10.47
CA LEU A 125 -24.35 -29.37 -9.71
C LEU A 125 -23.36 -28.24 -10.07
N ILE A 126 -22.07 -28.58 -10.19
CA ILE A 126 -21.03 -27.64 -10.63
C ILE A 126 -21.29 -27.17 -12.07
N ALA A 127 -21.65 -28.09 -12.98
CA ALA A 127 -21.95 -27.74 -14.37
C ALA A 127 -23.19 -26.83 -14.47
N ASP A 128 -24.25 -27.14 -13.72
CA ASP A 128 -25.48 -26.34 -13.66
C ASP A 128 -25.17 -24.92 -13.18
N HIS A 129 -24.32 -24.76 -12.16
CA HIS A 129 -23.84 -23.44 -11.72
C HIS A 129 -23.04 -22.72 -12.81
N ARG A 130 -22.07 -23.38 -13.44
CA ARG A 130 -21.23 -22.79 -14.50
C ARG A 130 -22.04 -22.30 -15.71
N THR A 131 -23.18 -22.93 -15.98
CA THR A 131 -24.09 -22.53 -17.06
C THR A 131 -25.16 -21.53 -16.62
N ASN A 132 -25.20 -21.16 -15.34
CA ASN A 132 -26.18 -20.22 -14.83
C ASN A 132 -25.89 -18.79 -15.33
N ILE A 133 -26.83 -18.27 -16.12
CA ILE A 133 -26.70 -16.99 -16.81
C ILE A 133 -26.95 -15.77 -15.92
N TYR A 134 -27.28 -15.95 -14.63
CA TYR A 134 -27.69 -14.86 -13.74
C TYR A 134 -26.76 -14.61 -12.54
N VAL A 135 -26.09 -15.65 -12.02
CA VAL A 135 -25.48 -15.62 -10.66
C VAL A 135 -24.06 -16.17 -10.60
N THR A 136 -23.43 -16.43 -11.75
CA THR A 136 -21.97 -16.68 -11.80
C THR A 136 -21.21 -15.39 -11.57
N HIS A 137 -19.96 -15.46 -11.09
CA HIS A 137 -19.15 -14.27 -10.82
C HIS A 137 -19.06 -13.33 -12.04
N THR A 138 -18.83 -13.88 -13.24
CA THR A 138 -18.86 -13.11 -14.49
C THR A 138 -20.17 -12.34 -14.69
N LYS A 139 -21.32 -12.93 -14.33
CA LYS A 139 -22.63 -12.29 -14.47
C LYS A 139 -22.88 -11.23 -13.41
N VAL A 140 -22.36 -11.41 -12.20
CA VAL A 140 -22.36 -10.38 -11.16
C VAL A 140 -21.53 -9.17 -11.64
N ILE A 141 -20.34 -9.40 -12.19
CA ILE A 141 -19.49 -8.35 -12.78
C ILE A 141 -20.22 -7.62 -13.92
N GLU A 142 -20.82 -8.36 -14.86
CA GLU A 142 -21.60 -7.78 -15.96
C GLU A 142 -22.74 -6.89 -15.42
N PHE A 143 -23.44 -7.34 -14.36
CA PHE A 143 -24.49 -6.56 -13.71
C PHE A 143 -23.94 -5.28 -13.06
N ILE A 144 -22.84 -5.38 -12.31
CA ILE A 144 -22.15 -4.24 -11.68
C ILE A 144 -21.72 -3.23 -12.75
N GLN A 145 -21.22 -3.69 -13.89
CA GLN A 145 -20.84 -2.84 -15.01
C GLN A 145 -22.01 -2.01 -15.57
N THR A 146 -23.26 -2.45 -15.41
CA THR A 146 -24.43 -1.65 -15.80
C THR A 146 -24.58 -0.36 -14.98
N PHE A 147 -23.88 -0.23 -13.83
CA PHE A 147 -23.84 0.96 -12.99
C PHE A 147 -22.60 1.83 -13.20
N LYS A 148 -21.75 1.51 -14.18
CA LYS A 148 -20.47 2.20 -14.41
C LYS A 148 -20.64 3.72 -14.53
N GLU A 149 -21.64 4.17 -15.29
CA GLU A 149 -21.91 5.60 -15.49
C GLU A 149 -22.30 6.30 -14.17
N SER A 150 -23.09 5.63 -13.33
CA SER A 150 -23.52 6.14 -12.02
C SER A 150 -22.36 6.22 -11.03
N VAL A 151 -21.44 5.24 -11.07
CA VAL A 151 -20.19 5.26 -10.30
C VAL A 151 -19.27 6.40 -10.76
N GLU A 152 -19.12 6.61 -12.07
CA GLU A 152 -18.33 7.70 -12.64
C GLU A 152 -18.93 9.07 -12.28
N ARG A 153 -20.26 9.20 -12.34
CA ARG A 153 -20.99 10.38 -11.88
C ARG A 153 -20.73 10.70 -10.42
N ILE A 154 -20.84 9.71 -9.52
CA ILE A 154 -20.57 9.92 -8.08
C ILE A 154 -19.15 10.41 -7.87
N LYS A 155 -18.16 9.81 -8.53
CA LYS A 155 -16.74 10.21 -8.42
C LYS A 155 -16.53 11.65 -8.87
N PHE A 156 -17.07 12.01 -10.04
CA PHE A 156 -16.97 13.36 -10.58
C PHE A 156 -17.65 14.40 -9.67
N LEU A 157 -18.85 14.09 -9.16
CA LEU A 157 -19.56 15.00 -8.25
C LEU A 157 -18.81 15.20 -6.92
N GLN A 158 -18.23 14.13 -6.35
CA GLN A 158 -17.41 14.24 -5.15
C GLN A 158 -16.16 15.10 -5.36
N GLU A 159 -15.57 15.07 -6.55
CA GLU A 159 -14.41 15.87 -6.91
C GLU A 159 -14.77 17.36 -7.02
N ILE A 160 -15.79 17.72 -7.79
CA ILE A 160 -16.18 19.12 -7.94
C ILE A 160 -16.69 19.73 -6.63
N LEU A 161 -17.35 18.94 -5.77
CA LEU A 161 -17.86 19.40 -4.48
C LEU A 161 -16.74 19.68 -3.47
N LYS A 162 -15.66 18.90 -3.46
CA LYS A 162 -14.48 19.17 -2.61
C LYS A 162 -13.86 20.53 -2.91
N ASP A 163 -13.99 20.98 -4.15
CA ASP A 163 -13.42 22.23 -4.62
C ASP A 163 -14.39 23.42 -4.51
N GLY A 164 -15.48 23.26 -3.74
CA GLY A 164 -16.41 24.35 -3.43
C GLY A 164 -17.37 24.72 -4.57
N VAL A 165 -17.54 23.87 -5.58
CA VAL A 165 -18.54 24.08 -6.65
C VAL A 165 -19.95 23.87 -6.10
N HIS A 166 -20.89 24.76 -6.42
CA HIS A 166 -22.28 24.59 -6.03
C HIS A 166 -23.00 23.61 -6.95
N TYR A 167 -23.40 22.47 -6.40
CA TYR A 167 -24.20 21.47 -7.11
C TYR A 167 -25.69 21.84 -7.11
N VAL A 168 -26.33 21.73 -8.27
CA VAL A 168 -27.73 22.08 -8.50
C VAL A 168 -28.42 20.92 -9.21
N ASP A 169 -29.34 20.29 -8.47
CA ASP A 169 -30.20 19.19 -8.93
C ASP A 169 -31.68 19.57 -9.00
N ARG A 170 -32.04 20.79 -8.57
CA ARG A 170 -33.41 21.31 -8.59
C ARG A 170 -33.42 22.78 -8.99
N ALA A 171 -34.39 23.17 -9.81
CA ALA A 171 -34.53 24.55 -10.29
C ALA A 171 -34.57 25.59 -9.15
N GLN A 172 -35.22 25.26 -8.03
CA GLN A 172 -35.31 26.14 -6.85
C GLN A 172 -33.94 26.44 -6.20
N ASN A 173 -33.01 25.48 -6.23
CA ASN A 173 -31.66 25.67 -5.70
C ASN A 173 -30.86 26.62 -6.58
N PHE A 174 -31.08 26.56 -7.90
CA PHE A 174 -30.47 27.49 -8.84
C PHE A 174 -30.96 28.93 -8.65
N SER A 175 -32.27 29.14 -8.51
CA SER A 175 -32.83 30.47 -8.28
C SER A 175 -32.25 31.13 -7.02
N LYS A 176 -32.05 30.37 -5.94
CA LYS A 176 -31.41 30.86 -4.70
C LYS A 176 -29.97 31.33 -4.94
N LEU A 177 -29.21 30.67 -5.82
CA LEU A 177 -27.85 31.06 -6.16
C LEU A 177 -27.83 32.35 -6.99
N GLN A 178 -28.76 32.49 -7.94
CA GLN A 178 -28.94 33.71 -8.73
C GLN A 178 -29.26 34.95 -7.87
N PHE A 179 -29.97 34.79 -6.75
CA PHE A 179 -30.20 35.89 -5.79
C PHE A 179 -28.98 36.25 -4.94
N ARG A 180 -28.06 35.30 -4.69
CA ARG A 180 -26.90 35.51 -3.80
C ARG A 180 -25.64 35.96 -4.53
N HIS A 181 -25.48 35.59 -5.80
CA HIS A 181 -24.25 35.80 -6.55
C HIS A 181 -24.54 36.60 -7.82
N ALA A 182 -23.87 37.75 -7.94
CA ALA A 182 -23.99 38.61 -9.12
C ALA A 182 -23.25 38.06 -10.35
N GLU A 183 -22.20 37.26 -10.14
CA GLU A 183 -21.34 36.64 -11.15
C GLU A 183 -21.21 35.13 -10.88
N MET A 184 -21.54 34.30 -11.87
CA MET A 184 -21.38 32.85 -11.80
C MET A 184 -20.86 32.25 -13.10
N ILE A 185 -20.07 31.19 -13.00
CA ILE A 185 -19.74 30.32 -14.13
C ILE A 185 -20.54 29.04 -13.95
N VAL A 186 -21.45 28.78 -14.90
CA VAL A 186 -22.42 27.70 -14.81
C VAL A 186 -22.10 26.65 -15.86
N LEU A 187 -21.79 25.43 -15.42
CA LEU A 187 -21.70 24.25 -16.26
C LEU A 187 -23.04 23.51 -16.22
N TYR A 188 -23.74 23.48 -17.33
CA TYR A 188 -24.85 22.56 -17.55
C TYR A 188 -24.28 21.26 -18.11
N PHE A 189 -24.55 20.16 -17.43
CA PHE A 189 -24.01 18.85 -17.80
C PHE A 189 -25.07 17.76 -17.65
N SER A 190 -25.20 16.97 -18.71
CA SER A 190 -25.94 15.72 -18.78
C SER A 190 -24.95 14.58 -18.87
N PHE A 191 -25.00 13.69 -17.89
CA PHE A 191 -24.26 12.43 -17.87
C PHE A 191 -24.74 11.48 -18.96
N ASN A 192 -26.02 11.54 -19.32
CA ASN A 192 -26.60 10.78 -20.44
C ASN A 192 -26.07 11.21 -21.83
N ASN A 193 -25.38 12.35 -21.91
CA ASN A 193 -24.84 12.89 -23.15
C ASN A 193 -23.40 13.37 -22.95
N ALA A 194 -22.62 12.62 -22.16
CA ALA A 194 -21.32 13.04 -21.64
C ALA A 194 -20.36 13.53 -22.74
N ASN A 195 -19.99 14.82 -22.66
CA ASN A 195 -18.90 15.36 -23.47
C ASN A 195 -17.71 15.65 -22.56
N TYR A 196 -16.77 14.71 -22.52
CA TYR A 196 -15.59 14.75 -21.66
C TYR A 196 -14.72 16.00 -21.90
N GLU A 197 -14.80 16.61 -23.08
CA GLU A 197 -14.11 17.87 -23.34
C GLU A 197 -14.68 19.05 -22.55
N LEU A 198 -15.99 19.05 -22.24
CA LEU A 198 -16.61 20.12 -21.46
C LEU A 198 -16.24 20.05 -19.98
N SER A 199 -16.12 18.85 -19.40
CA SER A 199 -15.65 18.66 -18.01
C SER A 199 -14.23 19.21 -17.83
N ARG A 200 -13.30 18.87 -18.75
CA ARG A 200 -11.94 19.42 -18.75
C ARG A 200 -11.90 20.93 -18.93
N LYS A 201 -12.81 21.50 -19.74
CA LYS A 201 -12.87 22.96 -19.96
C LYS A 201 -13.41 23.70 -18.73
N PHE A 202 -14.34 23.11 -17.99
CA PHE A 202 -14.81 23.63 -16.72
C PHE A 202 -13.70 23.63 -15.66
N GLU A 203 -12.90 22.55 -15.58
CA GLU A 203 -11.70 22.48 -14.75
C GLU A 203 -10.68 23.57 -15.13
N CYS A 204 -10.38 23.76 -16.42
CA CYS A 204 -9.47 24.82 -16.88
C CYS A 204 -9.96 26.25 -16.56
N GLN A 205 -11.28 26.51 -16.61
CA GLN A 205 -11.84 27.83 -16.25
C GLN A 205 -11.82 28.06 -14.74
N LYS A 206 -11.97 26.98 -13.97
CA LYS A 206 -11.86 26.98 -12.51
C LYS A 206 -10.45 27.27 -12.01
N GLU A 207 -9.43 26.81 -12.71
CA GLU A 207 -8.02 27.11 -12.41
C GLU A 207 -7.63 28.58 -12.66
N LYS A 208 -8.32 29.28 -13.56
CA LYS A 208 -8.05 30.69 -13.94
C LYS A 208 -8.83 31.72 -13.10
N LYS A 209 -9.10 31.39 -11.84
CA LYS A 209 -10.06 32.06 -10.95
C LYS A 209 -9.89 33.59 -10.87
N ASP A 210 -10.95 34.33 -11.19
CA ASP A 210 -11.17 35.69 -10.69
C ASP A 210 -11.83 35.62 -9.30
N GLU A 211 -11.43 36.48 -8.35
CA GLU A 211 -11.85 36.41 -6.94
C GLU A 211 -13.37 36.50 -6.70
N ASN A 212 -14.15 37.02 -7.67
CA ASN A 212 -15.57 37.34 -7.49
C ASN A 212 -16.56 36.39 -8.19
N SER A 213 -16.10 35.39 -8.95
CA SER A 213 -16.99 34.46 -9.68
C SER A 213 -17.15 33.12 -8.94
N VAL A 214 -18.41 32.67 -8.82
CA VAL A 214 -18.75 31.39 -8.20
C VAL A 214 -19.05 30.33 -9.27
N PHE A 215 -18.54 29.11 -9.09
CA PHE A 215 -18.80 28.00 -10.00
C PHE A 215 -20.04 27.22 -9.58
N VAL A 216 -20.91 26.97 -10.55
CA VAL A 216 -22.16 26.24 -10.37
C VAL A 216 -22.20 25.08 -11.36
N PHE A 217 -22.44 23.88 -10.86
CA PHE A 217 -22.68 22.70 -11.65
C PHE A 217 -24.18 22.39 -11.64
N VAL A 218 -24.79 22.38 -12.83
CA VAL A 218 -26.21 22.08 -13.02
C VAL A 218 -26.33 20.69 -13.62
N ASP A 219 -26.89 19.79 -12.84
CA ASP A 219 -27.18 18.42 -13.24
C ASP A 219 -28.48 18.38 -14.05
N VAL A 220 -28.32 18.34 -15.36
CA VAL A 220 -29.42 18.46 -16.32
C VAL A 220 -30.37 17.26 -16.20
N ASP A 221 -29.83 16.08 -15.86
CA ASP A 221 -30.58 14.83 -15.83
C ASP A 221 -31.52 14.70 -14.61
N ARG A 222 -31.39 15.57 -13.59
CA ARG A 222 -32.27 15.55 -12.39
C ARG A 222 -33.33 16.63 -12.34
N ILE A 223 -33.26 17.62 -13.22
CA ILE A 223 -34.16 18.77 -13.15
C ILE A 223 -35.37 18.51 -14.05
N GLU A 224 -36.52 18.21 -13.45
CA GLU A 224 -37.78 17.90 -14.17
C GLU A 224 -38.22 19.01 -15.14
N ASN A 225 -37.95 20.28 -14.82
CA ASN A 225 -38.27 21.43 -15.67
C ASN A 225 -37.02 22.25 -16.00
N ILE A 226 -36.14 21.66 -16.81
CA ILE A 226 -34.84 22.23 -17.21
C ILE A 226 -34.96 23.65 -17.81
N SER A 227 -36.09 23.97 -18.45
CA SER A 227 -36.40 25.28 -19.03
C SER A 227 -36.45 26.43 -18.03
N GLN A 228 -36.62 26.14 -16.74
CA GLN A 228 -36.58 27.15 -15.66
C GLN A 228 -35.14 27.55 -15.27
N VAL A 229 -34.16 26.76 -15.70
CA VAL A 229 -32.76 26.89 -15.30
C VAL A 229 -31.90 27.31 -16.49
N ILE A 230 -32.24 26.85 -17.70
CA ILE A 230 -31.54 27.15 -18.94
C ILE A 230 -31.89 28.55 -19.49
N PRO A 231 -30.90 29.33 -19.99
CA PRO A 231 -31.17 30.59 -20.68
C PRO A 231 -31.95 30.39 -22.00
N GLU A 232 -33.03 31.16 -22.20
CA GLU A 232 -34.06 31.01 -23.26
C GLU A 232 -33.58 31.05 -24.73
N LYS A 233 -32.28 31.23 -25.02
CA LYS A 233 -31.75 31.23 -26.40
C LYS A 233 -30.39 30.54 -26.49
N GLY A 234 -30.34 29.32 -27.03
CA GLY A 234 -29.14 28.81 -27.73
C GLY A 234 -28.52 27.48 -27.30
N LEU A 235 -29.16 26.63 -26.51
CA LEU A 235 -28.63 25.30 -26.16
C LEU A 235 -29.32 24.19 -26.95
N ASN A 236 -28.75 23.85 -28.11
CA ASN A 236 -29.15 22.64 -28.85
C ASN A 236 -28.42 21.37 -28.35
N SER A 237 -27.49 21.51 -27.39
CA SER A 237 -26.78 20.39 -26.76
C SER A 237 -26.95 20.48 -25.25
N PHE A 238 -27.36 19.38 -24.61
CA PHE A 238 -27.61 19.28 -23.16
C PHE A 238 -26.38 19.54 -22.26
N ASN A 239 -25.22 19.86 -22.87
CA ASN A 239 -24.00 20.26 -22.18
C ASN A 239 -23.57 21.65 -22.68
N GLY A 240 -23.24 22.55 -21.76
CA GLY A 240 -22.72 23.88 -22.11
C GLY A 240 -22.17 24.65 -20.92
N LEU A 241 -21.20 25.53 -21.20
CA LEU A 241 -20.52 26.33 -20.19
C LEU A 241 -20.82 27.82 -20.42
N PHE A 242 -21.36 28.49 -19.39
CA PHE A 242 -21.84 29.87 -19.50
C PHE A 242 -21.33 30.73 -18.37
N ARG A 243 -21.17 32.02 -18.65
CA ARG A 243 -21.02 33.05 -17.63
C ARG A 243 -22.36 33.76 -17.42
N TYR A 244 -22.82 33.78 -16.18
CA TYR A 244 -23.99 34.52 -15.72
C TYR A 244 -23.53 35.80 -15.01
N SER A 245 -24.01 36.95 -15.46
CA SER A 245 -23.69 38.27 -14.92
C SER A 245 -24.94 39.14 -14.94
N GLN A 246 -25.37 39.63 -13.77
CA GLN A 246 -26.48 40.59 -13.62
C GLN A 246 -27.76 40.21 -14.40
N GLY A 247 -28.17 38.94 -14.35
CA GLY A 247 -29.37 38.46 -15.04
C GLY A 247 -29.20 38.12 -16.53
N LYS A 248 -27.99 38.22 -17.07
CA LYS A 248 -27.67 37.88 -18.47
C LYS A 248 -26.71 36.71 -18.56
N TYR A 249 -26.84 35.92 -19.64
CA TYR A 249 -25.95 34.80 -19.95
C TYR A 249 -25.08 35.12 -21.17
N SER A 250 -23.82 34.73 -21.09
CA SER A 250 -22.89 34.74 -22.23
C SER A 250 -22.26 33.36 -22.39
N ASN A 251 -22.24 32.87 -23.64
CA ASN A 251 -21.59 31.61 -23.98
C ASN A 251 -20.07 31.83 -23.97
N LEU A 252 -19.32 30.91 -23.38
CA LEU A 252 -17.87 30.89 -23.46
C LEU A 252 -17.49 30.04 -24.68
N GLU A 253 -17.38 30.65 -25.87
CA GLU A 253 -17.08 29.95 -27.14
C GLU A 253 -15.78 29.12 -27.09
N ILE A 254 -15.81 27.97 -27.76
CA ILE A 254 -14.77 26.93 -27.78
C ILE A 254 -14.13 26.85 -29.19
N LYS A 255 -12.79 26.93 -29.30
CA LYS A 255 -12.08 26.50 -30.53
C LYS A 255 -12.05 24.97 -30.61
N GLN A 256 -12.49 24.38 -31.72
CA GLN A 256 -12.47 22.93 -31.95
C GLN A 256 -11.04 22.42 -32.22
N TYR A 257 -10.62 21.35 -31.55
CA TYR A 257 -9.44 20.55 -31.90
C TYR A 257 -9.89 19.28 -32.67
N SER A 258 -9.01 18.73 -33.50
CA SER A 258 -9.34 17.64 -34.43
C SER A 258 -9.20 16.23 -33.82
N LYS A 259 -9.93 15.24 -34.35
CA LYS A 259 -9.89 13.82 -33.90
C LYS A 259 -8.49 13.18 -33.91
N ALA A 260 -7.57 13.68 -34.73
CA ALA A 260 -6.18 13.21 -34.77
C ALA A 260 -5.39 13.63 -33.52
N GLU A 261 -5.66 14.81 -32.97
CA GLU A 261 -5.00 15.33 -31.76
C GLU A 261 -5.50 14.60 -30.49
N ILE A 262 -6.75 14.12 -30.51
CA ILE A 262 -7.34 13.29 -29.44
C ILE A 262 -6.73 11.88 -29.44
N GLY A 263 -6.46 11.31 -30.63
CA GLY A 263 -5.79 10.01 -30.77
C GLY A 263 -4.35 10.02 -30.28
N LEU A 264 -3.59 11.08 -30.60
CA LEU A 264 -2.24 11.29 -30.07
C LEU A 264 -2.25 11.49 -28.55
N SER A 265 -3.21 12.25 -28.00
CA SER A 265 -3.33 12.44 -26.55
C SER A 265 -3.64 11.15 -25.79
N TYR A 266 -4.40 10.21 -26.39
CA TYR A 266 -4.68 8.90 -25.79
C TYR A 266 -3.45 7.99 -25.80
N LEU A 267 -2.68 7.97 -26.89
CA LEU A 267 -1.41 7.25 -26.98
C LEU A 267 -0.33 7.82 -26.04
N GLU A 268 -0.26 9.15 -25.90
CA GLU A 268 0.60 9.82 -24.92
C GLU A 268 0.17 9.56 -23.47
N ALA A 269 -1.15 9.45 -23.21
CA ALA A 269 -1.66 9.10 -21.89
C ALA A 269 -1.36 7.65 -21.50
N VAL A 270 -1.32 6.73 -22.47
CA VAL A 270 -0.89 5.34 -22.28
C VAL A 270 0.62 5.25 -22.09
N GLN A 271 1.42 6.01 -22.85
CA GLN A 271 2.88 6.08 -22.64
C GLN A 271 3.27 6.72 -21.28
N ARG A 272 2.46 7.66 -20.76
CA ARG A 272 2.69 8.28 -19.45
C ARG A 272 2.32 7.40 -18.26
N LYS A 273 1.45 6.40 -18.44
CA LYS A 273 1.16 5.37 -17.44
C LYS A 273 2.03 4.14 -17.73
N LYS A 274 3.26 4.10 -17.19
CA LYS A 274 4.12 2.91 -17.22
C LYS A 274 3.27 1.66 -16.94
N LEU A 275 3.30 0.69 -17.85
CA LEU A 275 2.55 -0.56 -17.77
C LEU A 275 3.04 -1.37 -16.54
N ASP A 276 2.26 -1.35 -15.46
CA ASP A 276 2.59 -2.02 -14.19
C ASP A 276 1.73 -3.29 -13.93
N ARG A 277 0.81 -3.65 -14.84
CA ARG A 277 -0.07 -4.83 -14.70
C ARG A 277 -0.09 -5.69 -15.97
N GLU A 278 -0.02 -7.02 -15.80
CA GLU A 278 -0.05 -8.01 -16.89
C GLU A 278 -1.30 -7.89 -17.80
N ASP A 279 -2.45 -7.48 -17.25
CA ASP A 279 -3.69 -7.26 -17.99
C ASP A 279 -3.61 -6.11 -19.01
N ASP A 280 -2.81 -5.08 -18.74
CA ASP A 280 -2.69 -3.93 -19.63
C ASP A 280 -1.78 -4.23 -20.83
N HIS A 281 -0.81 -5.14 -20.64
CA HIS A 281 -0.03 -5.72 -21.74
C HIS A 281 -0.92 -6.61 -22.63
N LEU A 282 -1.81 -7.40 -22.04
CA LEU A 282 -2.74 -8.26 -22.79
C LEU A 282 -3.75 -7.44 -23.59
N LYS A 283 -4.28 -6.35 -23.03
CA LYS A 283 -5.17 -5.39 -23.73
C LYS A 283 -4.44 -4.66 -24.85
N MET A 284 -3.16 -4.35 -24.68
CA MET A 284 -2.31 -3.77 -25.73
C MET A 284 -2.10 -4.77 -26.88
N ILE A 285 -1.83 -6.04 -26.58
CA ILE A 285 -1.68 -7.12 -27.58
C ILE A 285 -3.00 -7.37 -28.34
N ILE A 286 -4.14 -7.36 -27.65
CA ILE A 286 -5.48 -7.54 -28.26
C ILE A 286 -5.82 -6.37 -29.19
N LYS A 287 -5.59 -5.11 -28.76
CA LYS A 287 -5.81 -3.93 -29.62
C LYS A 287 -4.84 -3.86 -30.81
N LEU A 288 -3.61 -4.35 -30.63
CA LEU A 288 -2.63 -4.47 -31.72
C LEU A 288 -3.04 -5.59 -32.71
N GLN A 289 -3.63 -6.69 -32.25
CA GLN A 289 -4.24 -7.70 -33.11
C GLN A 289 -5.43 -7.14 -33.90
N GLU A 290 -6.32 -6.36 -33.28
CA GLU A 290 -7.44 -5.70 -33.96
C GLU A 290 -6.96 -4.72 -35.05
N TYR A 291 -5.84 -4.03 -34.81
CA TYR A 291 -5.23 -3.11 -35.77
C TYR A 291 -4.49 -3.84 -36.91
N LEU A 292 -3.79 -4.94 -36.63
CA LEU A 292 -3.15 -5.78 -37.66
C LEU A 292 -4.17 -6.47 -38.57
N GLN A 293 -5.38 -6.74 -38.08
CA GLN A 293 -6.51 -7.22 -38.90
C GLN A 293 -7.05 -6.17 -39.89
N THR A 294 -6.66 -4.89 -39.78
CA THR A 294 -7.08 -3.83 -40.73
C THR A 294 -6.21 -3.74 -42.00
N GLY A 295 -5.18 -4.57 -42.14
CA GLY A 295 -4.44 -4.74 -43.39
C GLY A 295 -3.46 -3.61 -43.76
N SER A 296 -3.05 -2.79 -42.80
CA SER A 296 -2.00 -1.77 -43.01
C SER A 296 -0.61 -2.41 -43.05
N SER A 297 0.13 -2.21 -44.14
CA SER A 297 1.39 -2.89 -44.48
C SER A 297 2.65 -2.06 -44.22
N ASP A 298 2.71 -1.28 -43.14
CA ASP A 298 3.82 -0.35 -42.89
C ASP A 298 4.80 -0.85 -41.80
N GLU A 299 5.56 -1.88 -42.16
CA GLU A 299 6.48 -2.64 -41.28
C GLU A 299 7.62 -1.80 -40.68
N GLU A 300 8.10 -0.79 -41.42
CA GLU A 300 9.15 0.13 -40.97
C GLU A 300 8.68 1.04 -39.83
N LEU A 301 7.41 1.47 -39.87
CA LEU A 301 6.81 2.25 -38.80
C LEU A 301 6.65 1.42 -37.52
N PHE A 302 6.35 0.13 -37.64
CA PHE A 302 6.23 -0.81 -36.51
C PHE A 302 7.57 -1.12 -35.83
N LYS A 303 8.65 -1.36 -36.59
CA LYS A 303 10.01 -1.55 -36.04
C LYS A 303 10.48 -0.33 -35.25
N LYS A 304 10.08 0.87 -35.70
CA LYS A 304 10.38 2.14 -35.05
C LYS A 304 9.58 2.37 -33.76
N ILE A 305 8.40 1.77 -33.64
CA ILE A 305 7.49 1.92 -32.48
C ILE A 305 7.73 0.88 -31.39
N LEU A 306 8.07 -0.37 -31.75
CA LEU A 306 8.20 -1.49 -30.80
C LEU A 306 9.65 -1.81 -30.40
N GLY A 307 10.65 -1.36 -31.17
CA GLY A 307 12.05 -1.76 -31.04
C GLY A 307 12.31 -3.14 -31.66
N GLU A 308 13.49 -3.32 -32.29
CA GLU A 308 13.84 -4.54 -33.04
C GLU A 308 13.76 -5.81 -32.18
N ASP A 309 14.17 -5.76 -30.92
CA ASP A 309 14.22 -6.94 -30.05
C ASP A 309 12.84 -7.48 -29.68
N LEU A 310 11.86 -6.61 -29.44
CA LEU A 310 10.49 -7.02 -29.14
C LEU A 310 9.78 -7.54 -30.40
N PHE A 311 10.11 -6.97 -31.56
CA PHE A 311 9.64 -7.45 -32.86
C PHE A 311 10.21 -8.85 -33.16
N ILE A 312 11.51 -9.07 -32.95
CA ILE A 312 12.18 -10.37 -33.13
C ILE A 312 11.64 -11.40 -32.13
N LEU A 313 11.37 -11.02 -30.88
CA LEU A 313 10.80 -11.93 -29.87
C LEU A 313 9.37 -12.37 -30.25
N ILE A 314 8.55 -11.45 -30.74
CA ILE A 314 7.18 -11.72 -31.19
C ILE A 314 7.18 -12.53 -32.49
N GLU A 315 8.11 -12.25 -33.43
CA GLU A 315 8.26 -13.02 -34.67
C GLU A 315 8.78 -14.44 -34.40
N ALA A 316 9.70 -14.61 -33.45
CA ALA A 316 10.17 -15.91 -32.97
C ALA A 316 9.05 -16.68 -32.25
N PHE A 317 8.20 -15.99 -31.50
CA PHE A 317 7.01 -16.56 -30.85
C PHE A 317 5.96 -17.00 -31.89
N HIS A 318 5.75 -16.20 -32.94
CA HIS A 318 4.84 -16.49 -34.05
C HIS A 318 5.35 -17.67 -34.89
N LYS A 319 6.64 -17.71 -35.24
CA LYS A 319 7.27 -18.84 -35.94
C LYS A 319 7.33 -20.11 -35.08
N ALA A 320 7.47 -19.98 -33.77
CA ALA A 320 7.38 -21.12 -32.84
C ALA A 320 5.94 -21.66 -32.76
N LEU A 321 4.92 -20.79 -32.78
CA LEU A 321 3.50 -21.17 -32.86
C LEU A 321 3.12 -21.80 -34.21
N GLU A 322 3.63 -21.27 -35.33
CA GLU A 322 3.47 -21.84 -36.67
C GLU A 322 4.18 -23.21 -36.80
N ALA A 323 5.39 -23.35 -36.24
CA ALA A 323 6.08 -24.64 -36.18
C ALA A 323 5.36 -25.64 -35.25
N PHE A 324 4.66 -25.17 -34.22
CA PHE A 324 3.83 -25.99 -33.33
C PHE A 324 2.46 -26.38 -33.93
N SER A 325 1.96 -25.64 -34.93
CA SER A 325 0.75 -25.99 -35.68
C SER A 325 0.87 -27.33 -36.43
N LEU A 326 2.08 -27.90 -36.49
CA LEU A 326 2.40 -29.20 -37.06
C LEU A 326 2.23 -30.40 -36.09
N GLY A 327 1.71 -30.18 -34.87
CA GLY A 327 1.01 -31.23 -34.11
C GLY A 327 1.74 -31.85 -32.92
N SER A 328 1.62 -31.24 -31.75
CA SER A 328 1.66 -31.94 -30.45
C SER A 328 0.73 -31.26 -29.44
N HIS A 329 -0.24 -32.00 -28.92
CA HIS A 329 -1.15 -31.59 -27.84
C HIS A 329 -0.37 -31.60 -26.52
N ASP A 330 -0.11 -30.44 -25.91
CA ASP A 330 0.13 -30.21 -24.46
C ASP A 330 0.60 -28.75 -24.20
N THR A 331 -0.14 -27.78 -24.71
CA THR A 331 0.28 -26.36 -24.76
C THR A 331 0.00 -25.54 -23.48
N PRO A 332 -1.10 -25.74 -22.72
CA PRO A 332 -1.36 -24.93 -21.52
C PRO A 332 -0.47 -25.28 -20.32
N GLU A 333 -0.13 -26.56 -20.15
CA GLU A 333 0.57 -27.08 -18.97
C GLU A 333 2.08 -26.72 -18.99
N ILE A 334 2.70 -26.70 -20.17
CA ILE A 334 4.08 -26.25 -20.37
C ILE A 334 4.21 -24.73 -20.20
N MET A 335 3.21 -23.97 -20.64
CA MET A 335 3.16 -22.51 -20.48
C MET A 335 2.98 -22.10 -19.01
N ASN A 336 2.17 -22.82 -18.22
CA ASN A 336 2.12 -22.63 -16.77
C ASN A 336 3.43 -23.07 -16.11
N THR A 337 4.01 -24.21 -16.52
CA THR A 337 5.27 -24.73 -15.95
C THR A 337 6.48 -23.82 -16.21
N LEU A 338 6.55 -23.15 -17.36
CA LEU A 338 7.62 -22.20 -17.69
C LEU A 338 7.40 -20.81 -17.07
N LYS A 339 6.14 -20.37 -16.93
CA LYS A 339 5.80 -19.12 -16.21
C LYS A 339 6.05 -19.21 -14.70
N GLU A 340 5.78 -20.37 -14.10
CA GLU A 340 5.95 -20.61 -12.67
C GLU A 340 7.41 -20.84 -12.23
N LYS A 341 8.33 -21.17 -13.15
CA LYS A 341 9.68 -21.67 -12.80
C LYS A 341 10.86 -20.81 -13.22
N TYR A 342 10.63 -19.62 -13.77
CA TYR A 342 11.70 -18.67 -14.11
C TYR A 342 11.93 -17.71 -12.95
N TYR A 343 13.11 -17.72 -12.33
CA TYR A 343 13.42 -16.82 -11.21
C TYR A 343 14.29 -15.67 -11.66
N LYS A 344 13.88 -14.44 -11.30
CA LYS A 344 14.67 -13.23 -11.45
C LYS A 344 15.02 -12.74 -10.05
N PHE A 345 16.31 -12.65 -9.78
CA PHE A 345 16.91 -12.31 -8.50
C PHE A 345 17.61 -10.95 -8.63
N ASN A 346 17.51 -10.07 -7.62
CA ASN A 346 18.27 -8.80 -7.58
C ASN A 346 19.56 -9.04 -6.77
N SER A 347 20.69 -8.46 -7.16
CA SER A 347 21.98 -8.61 -6.47
C SER A 347 22.06 -7.92 -5.10
N TYR A 348 21.10 -7.06 -4.75
CA TYR A 348 21.07 -6.28 -3.52
C TYR A 348 22.33 -5.43 -3.27
N GLY A 349 22.99 -4.98 -4.33
CA GLY A 349 24.23 -4.21 -4.22
C GLY A 349 25.41 -5.01 -3.67
N GLN A 350 25.25 -6.32 -3.47
CA GLN A 350 26.35 -7.25 -3.27
C GLN A 350 26.86 -7.71 -4.63
N SER A 351 28.16 -7.98 -4.73
CA SER A 351 28.78 -8.48 -5.95
C SER A 351 29.20 -9.94 -5.81
N PRO A 352 28.28 -10.89 -5.60
CA PRO A 352 28.67 -12.29 -5.70
C PRO A 352 28.86 -12.66 -7.17
N ASP A 353 30.02 -13.24 -7.47
CA ASP A 353 30.24 -13.99 -8.70
C ASP A 353 29.38 -15.26 -8.61
N LEU A 354 28.49 -15.50 -9.57
CA LEU A 354 27.48 -16.56 -9.47
C LEU A 354 27.38 -17.29 -10.81
N LEU A 355 27.95 -18.49 -10.91
CA LEU A 355 27.59 -19.47 -11.95
C LEU A 355 26.58 -20.52 -11.43
N GLN A 356 26.40 -20.61 -10.12
CA GLN A 356 25.42 -21.49 -9.46
C GLN A 356 24.67 -20.75 -8.38
N ILE A 357 23.37 -21.00 -8.28
CA ILE A 357 22.61 -20.71 -7.07
C ILE A 357 22.14 -22.06 -6.53
N ILE A 358 22.76 -22.48 -5.43
CA ILE A 358 22.20 -23.50 -4.55
C ILE A 358 21.00 -22.81 -3.89
N TYR A 359 19.78 -22.93 -4.43
CA TYR A 359 18.61 -22.36 -3.75
C TYR A 359 18.08 -23.37 -2.71
N GLY A 360 18.97 -23.94 -1.89
CA GLY A 360 18.70 -25.26 -1.32
C GLY A 360 19.57 -25.72 -0.17
N LYS A 361 19.97 -24.85 0.77
CA LYS A 361 20.04 -25.23 2.19
C LYS A 361 20.20 -24.05 3.13
N ASP A 362 21.00 -23.04 2.80
CA ASP A 362 21.20 -21.83 3.61
C ASP A 362 21.69 -20.66 2.73
N PHE A 363 20.91 -19.58 2.63
CA PHE A 363 21.15 -18.48 1.69
C PHE A 363 22.48 -17.72 1.93
N GLU A 364 23.04 -17.77 3.15
CA GLU A 364 24.36 -17.19 3.47
C GLU A 364 25.53 -18.08 2.99
N ASP A 365 25.42 -19.41 3.11
CA ASP A 365 26.43 -20.35 2.61
C ASP A 365 26.47 -20.38 1.07
N ASP A 366 25.34 -20.06 0.44
CA ASP A 366 25.17 -20.00 -1.01
C ASP A 366 25.93 -18.83 -1.67
N ILE A 367 26.16 -17.73 -0.94
CA ILE A 367 26.95 -16.57 -1.40
C ILE A 367 28.44 -16.91 -1.37
N GLU A 368 28.92 -17.53 -0.29
CA GLU A 368 30.35 -17.81 -0.07
C GLU A 368 30.89 -18.95 -0.97
N SER A 369 30.04 -19.91 -1.36
CA SER A 369 30.42 -20.97 -2.33
C SER A 369 30.35 -20.51 -3.80
N ALA A 370 29.48 -19.55 -4.11
CA ALA A 370 29.27 -19.04 -5.45
C ALA A 370 30.41 -18.15 -5.97
N GLU A 371 31.07 -17.39 -5.09
CA GLU A 371 32.18 -16.47 -5.39
C GLU A 371 33.37 -17.12 -6.15
N LYS A 372 33.38 -18.44 -6.34
CA LYS A 372 34.44 -19.17 -7.04
C LYS A 372 34.23 -19.38 -8.54
N THR A 373 33.13 -18.91 -9.13
CA THR A 373 32.82 -19.20 -10.54
C THR A 373 32.20 -17.98 -11.24
N GLU A 374 33.02 -17.22 -11.96
CA GLU A 374 32.59 -16.11 -12.82
C GLU A 374 32.17 -16.63 -14.21
N PHE A 375 31.36 -15.89 -14.97
CA PHE A 375 31.24 -16.10 -16.43
C PHE A 375 32.60 -16.16 -17.14
N LYS A 376 33.73 -15.76 -16.49
CA LYS A 376 35.09 -15.99 -16.97
C LYS A 376 35.44 -17.46 -17.25
N ASP A 377 34.85 -18.41 -16.52
CA ASP A 377 35.10 -19.84 -16.71
C ASP A 377 34.23 -20.45 -17.82
N ILE A 378 33.25 -19.69 -18.33
CA ILE A 378 32.46 -20.03 -19.51
C ILE A 378 33.16 -19.45 -20.74
N PRO A 379 33.48 -20.27 -21.76
CA PRO A 379 34.01 -19.77 -23.02
C PRO A 379 33.15 -18.62 -23.59
N ASN A 380 33.77 -17.49 -23.96
CA ASN A 380 33.06 -16.31 -24.49
C ASN A 380 32.12 -16.63 -25.68
N GLU A 381 32.43 -17.67 -26.45
CA GLU A 381 31.60 -18.18 -27.55
C GLU A 381 30.20 -18.67 -27.11
N LEU A 382 30.04 -18.98 -25.82
CA LEU A 382 28.79 -19.40 -25.18
C LEU A 382 28.00 -18.22 -24.59
N ILE A 383 28.54 -17.00 -24.58
CA ILE A 383 27.92 -15.82 -23.98
C ILE A 383 27.36 -14.92 -25.09
N ILE A 384 26.08 -14.61 -24.99
CA ILE A 384 25.39 -13.63 -25.83
C ILE A 384 25.27 -12.35 -25.00
N SER A 385 25.79 -11.25 -25.51
CA SER A 385 25.74 -9.94 -24.86
C SER A 385 24.82 -9.02 -25.66
N ASP A 386 23.71 -8.63 -25.05
CA ASP A 386 22.73 -7.72 -25.64
C ASP A 386 22.82 -6.36 -24.95
N ASN A 387 22.95 -5.29 -25.72
CA ASN A 387 22.88 -3.93 -25.19
C ASN A 387 21.42 -3.61 -24.84
N ASN A 388 21.11 -3.54 -23.55
CA ASN A 388 19.76 -3.29 -23.04
C ASN A 388 19.74 -2.03 -22.15
N TYR A 389 20.22 -0.93 -22.73
CA TYR A 389 20.31 0.33 -22.02
C TYR A 389 18.91 0.87 -21.69
N SER A 390 18.60 1.05 -20.41
CA SER A 390 17.38 1.71 -19.99
C SER A 390 17.62 2.52 -18.73
N LEU A 391 17.09 3.74 -18.71
CA LEU A 391 17.09 4.61 -17.55
C LEU A 391 15.64 4.84 -17.14
N THR A 392 15.29 4.42 -15.93
CA THR A 392 13.94 4.61 -15.37
C THR A 392 14.03 5.23 -13.99
N SER A 393 13.01 5.99 -13.62
CA SER A 393 12.90 6.57 -12.29
C SER A 393 11.49 6.40 -11.72
N ASP A 394 11.42 6.15 -10.42
CA ASP A 394 10.17 5.95 -9.68
C ASP A 394 10.16 6.81 -8.41
N PHE A 395 8.97 7.24 -7.99
CA PHE A 395 8.75 7.85 -6.67
C PHE A 395 8.04 6.86 -5.76
N VAL A 396 8.52 6.73 -4.53
CA VAL A 396 7.97 5.82 -3.53
C VAL A 396 7.54 6.64 -2.31
N MET A 397 6.25 6.58 -1.98
CA MET A 397 5.65 7.26 -0.83
C MET A 397 5.32 6.30 0.32
N SER A 398 5.43 5.00 0.06
CA SER A 398 5.25 3.97 1.09
C SER A 398 6.56 3.73 1.83
N ASN A 399 6.47 3.50 3.14
CA ASN A 399 7.60 3.09 3.96
C ASN A 399 7.61 1.59 4.26
N LYS A 400 6.62 0.83 3.77
CA LYS A 400 6.58 -0.62 3.98
C LYS A 400 7.79 -1.26 3.33
N ALA A 401 8.52 -2.09 4.07
CA ALA A 401 9.70 -2.78 3.56
C ALA A 401 9.34 -3.64 2.34
N SER A 402 8.18 -4.30 2.37
CA SER A 402 7.62 -5.05 1.23
C SER A 402 7.51 -4.19 -0.05
N ASP A 403 6.95 -2.99 0.06
CA ASP A 403 6.83 -2.04 -1.05
C ASP A 403 8.21 -1.59 -1.55
N LYS A 404 9.14 -1.25 -0.64
CA LYS A 404 10.52 -0.85 -1.01
C LYS A 404 11.25 -1.95 -1.77
N ILE A 405 11.17 -3.19 -1.28
CA ILE A 405 11.75 -4.38 -1.90
C ILE A 405 11.14 -4.60 -3.29
N SER A 406 9.82 -4.50 -3.43
CA SER A 406 9.14 -4.65 -4.71
C SER A 406 9.61 -3.62 -5.75
N LYS A 407 9.87 -2.38 -5.31
CA LYS A 407 10.34 -1.30 -6.18
C LYS A 407 11.77 -1.49 -6.65
N LEU A 408 12.58 -2.32 -6.00
CA LEU A 408 13.87 -2.77 -6.52
C LEU A 408 13.75 -3.95 -7.51
N GLY A 409 12.53 -4.41 -7.82
CA GLY A 409 12.28 -5.46 -8.82
C GLY A 409 12.48 -6.88 -8.27
N VAL A 410 12.29 -7.07 -6.97
CA VAL A 410 12.42 -8.36 -6.28
C VAL A 410 11.08 -9.10 -6.28
N LYS A 411 11.10 -10.38 -6.69
CA LYS A 411 9.92 -11.26 -6.67
C LYS A 411 9.51 -11.65 -5.25
N GLU A 412 8.21 -11.85 -5.03
CA GLU A 412 7.56 -12.16 -3.74
C GLU A 412 8.31 -13.22 -2.90
N GLU A 413 8.72 -14.33 -3.53
CA GLU A 413 9.42 -15.43 -2.85
C GLU A 413 10.76 -15.03 -2.22
N LEU A 414 11.44 -14.03 -2.77
CA LEU A 414 12.72 -13.54 -2.27
C LEU A 414 12.54 -12.43 -1.24
N GLN A 415 11.39 -11.75 -1.26
CA GLN A 415 11.13 -10.64 -0.34
C GLN A 415 11.14 -11.12 1.11
N LEU A 416 10.63 -12.32 1.39
CA LEU A 416 10.64 -12.87 2.75
C LEU A 416 12.06 -13.10 3.28
N SER A 417 12.98 -13.60 2.45
CA SER A 417 14.38 -13.80 2.87
C SER A 417 15.06 -12.47 3.23
N VAL A 418 14.74 -11.40 2.51
CA VAL A 418 15.19 -10.04 2.83
C VAL A 418 14.53 -9.51 4.11
N LEU A 419 13.21 -9.69 4.28
CA LEU A 419 12.47 -9.26 5.48
C LEU A 419 12.92 -10.00 6.76
N CYS A 420 13.38 -11.25 6.61
CA CYS A 420 13.96 -12.03 7.71
C CYS A 420 15.39 -11.59 8.07
N GLY A 421 16.03 -10.75 7.25
CA GLY A 421 17.40 -10.27 7.48
C GLY A 421 18.49 -11.29 7.11
N VAL A 422 18.15 -12.33 6.34
CA VAL A 422 19.08 -13.38 5.90
C VAL A 422 19.96 -12.87 4.76
N VAL A 423 19.43 -11.92 3.98
CA VAL A 423 20.17 -11.28 2.90
C VAL A 423 20.71 -9.95 3.40
N SER A 424 22.03 -9.85 3.52
CA SER A 424 22.65 -8.56 3.80
C SER A 424 22.52 -7.65 2.58
N VAL A 425 21.94 -6.47 2.77
CA VAL A 425 21.73 -5.51 1.68
C VAL A 425 22.89 -4.50 1.61
N GLY A 426 23.36 -4.24 0.39
CA GLY A 426 24.45 -3.32 0.08
C GLY A 426 24.03 -2.29 -0.97
N GLY A 427 24.95 -1.37 -1.31
CA GLY A 427 24.74 -0.37 -2.35
C GLY A 427 23.41 0.38 -2.20
N SER A 428 22.64 0.46 -3.28
CA SER A 428 21.31 1.07 -3.33
C SER A 428 20.24 0.33 -2.49
N ALA A 429 20.43 -0.97 -2.22
CA ALA A 429 19.46 -1.80 -1.51
C ALA A 429 19.39 -1.50 -0.01
N LYS A 430 20.38 -0.78 0.55
CA LYS A 430 20.30 -0.19 1.90
C LYS A 430 19.06 0.68 2.13
N TYR A 431 18.48 1.18 1.04
CA TYR A 431 17.16 1.82 1.04
C TYR A 431 16.06 1.02 1.78
N ILE A 432 16.14 -0.32 1.73
CA ILE A 432 15.16 -1.21 2.38
C ILE A 432 15.23 -1.08 3.92
N GLU A 433 16.41 -0.86 4.47
CA GLU A 433 16.67 -0.73 5.92
C GLU A 433 16.41 0.69 6.45
N GLU A 434 16.02 1.63 5.59
CA GLU A 434 15.64 2.96 6.04
C GLU A 434 14.27 2.90 6.73
N HIS A 435 14.16 3.48 7.92
CA HIS A 435 12.92 3.55 8.67
C HIS A 435 12.47 4.99 8.86
N LYS A 436 11.16 5.21 9.01
CA LYS A 436 10.66 6.50 9.43
C LYS A 436 11.13 6.80 10.86
N PRO A 437 11.51 8.04 11.15
CA PRO A 437 11.88 8.44 12.50
C PRO A 437 10.66 8.57 13.43
N SER A 438 9.45 8.74 12.88
CA SER A 438 8.19 8.78 13.62
C SER A 438 6.97 8.48 12.73
N LYS A 439 5.81 8.21 13.34
CA LYS A 439 4.53 8.06 12.64
C LYS A 439 4.07 9.36 11.97
N LYS A 440 4.44 10.50 12.55
CA LYS A 440 4.16 11.83 11.97
C LYS A 440 5.08 12.11 10.77
N ALA A 441 6.23 11.46 10.69
CA ALA A 441 7.17 11.69 9.61
C ALA A 441 6.59 11.26 8.25
N VAL A 442 6.79 12.13 7.28
CA VAL A 442 6.41 11.90 5.89
C VAL A 442 7.68 11.69 5.08
N GLN A 443 7.72 10.63 4.29
CA GLN A 443 8.90 10.24 3.52
C GLN A 443 8.55 10.10 2.04
N CYS A 444 9.45 10.57 1.18
CA CYS A 444 9.41 10.36 -0.26
C CYS A 444 10.78 9.93 -0.75
N SER A 445 10.80 8.89 -1.58
CA SER A 445 12.04 8.35 -2.14
C SER A 445 11.99 8.42 -3.66
N PHE A 446 13.07 8.94 -4.27
CA PHE A 446 13.33 8.86 -5.70
C PHE A 446 14.28 7.69 -5.96
N VAL A 447 13.85 6.74 -6.79
CA VAL A 447 14.63 5.55 -7.16
C VAL A 447 15.00 5.64 -8.63
N GLN A 448 16.28 5.82 -8.94
CA GLN A 448 16.82 5.76 -10.29
C GLN A 448 17.35 4.36 -10.58
N LYS A 449 17.03 3.82 -11.75
CA LYS A 449 17.47 2.49 -12.20
C LYS A 449 18.05 2.62 -13.59
N ILE A 450 19.32 2.26 -13.73
CA ILE A 450 20.04 2.22 -15.00
C ILE A 450 20.32 0.75 -15.29
N ARG A 451 19.86 0.24 -16.43
CA ARG A 451 20.32 -1.02 -17.02
C ARG A 451 21.19 -0.71 -18.22
N THR A 452 22.14 -1.58 -18.51
CA THR A 452 23.17 -1.37 -19.54
C THR A 452 23.21 -2.53 -20.51
N VAL A 453 23.61 -3.70 -20.02
CA VAL A 453 23.92 -4.89 -20.80
C VAL A 453 23.26 -6.08 -20.14
N ASP A 454 22.76 -6.98 -20.97
CA ASP A 454 22.29 -8.29 -20.58
C ASP A 454 23.26 -9.33 -21.14
N GLU A 455 23.90 -10.10 -20.27
CA GLU A 455 24.72 -11.24 -20.69
C GLU A 455 23.96 -12.53 -20.41
N SER A 456 23.70 -13.30 -21.45
CA SER A 456 22.99 -14.57 -21.35
C SER A 456 23.81 -15.70 -21.93
N ILE A 457 23.55 -16.90 -21.45
CA ILE A 457 24.20 -18.11 -21.91
C ILE A 457 23.44 -18.63 -23.11
N ASN A 458 24.15 -18.92 -24.19
CA ASN A 458 23.59 -19.58 -25.36
C ASN A 458 23.28 -21.04 -25.03
N ILE A 459 22.07 -21.27 -24.53
CA ILE A 459 21.62 -22.61 -24.14
C ILE A 459 21.66 -23.58 -25.33
N LYS A 460 21.58 -23.10 -26.57
CA LYS A 460 21.58 -23.95 -27.78
C LYS A 460 22.98 -24.39 -28.21
N HIS A 461 24.04 -23.85 -27.63
CA HIS A 461 25.39 -24.13 -28.07
C HIS A 461 25.84 -25.54 -27.62
N VAL A 462 26.39 -26.32 -28.55
CA VAL A 462 26.74 -27.73 -28.35
C VAL A 462 27.79 -27.97 -27.26
N GLY A 463 28.70 -27.02 -27.05
CA GLY A 463 29.75 -27.08 -26.00
C GLY A 463 29.30 -26.69 -24.59
N LEU A 464 28.02 -26.33 -24.40
CA LEU A 464 27.48 -25.92 -23.10
C LEU A 464 27.57 -27.05 -22.07
N ARG A 465 27.25 -28.28 -22.48
CA ARG A 465 27.23 -29.46 -21.61
C ARG A 465 28.60 -29.75 -20.99
N ASP A 466 29.66 -29.65 -21.78
CA ASP A 466 31.02 -29.93 -21.34
C ASP A 466 31.56 -28.84 -20.39
N SER A 467 31.06 -27.61 -20.54
CA SER A 467 31.41 -26.47 -19.70
C SER A 467 30.67 -26.48 -18.35
N TYR A 468 29.45 -27.03 -18.30
CA TYR A 468 28.63 -27.10 -17.08
C TYR A 468 28.80 -28.39 -16.28
N SER A 469 29.04 -29.53 -16.94
CA SER A 469 29.18 -30.84 -16.27
C SER A 469 30.39 -30.95 -15.32
N LYS A 470 31.38 -30.05 -15.47
CA LYS A 470 32.55 -29.95 -14.58
C LYS A 470 32.35 -29.00 -13.40
N THR A 471 31.32 -28.17 -13.45
CA THR A 471 31.18 -27.00 -12.58
C THR A 471 30.01 -27.17 -11.62
N ILE A 472 28.90 -27.81 -12.04
CA ILE A 472 27.69 -28.01 -11.22
C ILE A 472 27.97 -28.91 -10.01
N GLY A 473 27.85 -28.34 -8.81
CA GLY A 473 27.92 -29.08 -7.54
C GLY A 473 26.69 -29.98 -7.32
N GLU A 474 26.84 -30.96 -6.44
CA GLU A 474 25.79 -31.96 -6.15
C GLU A 474 24.54 -31.37 -5.47
N ASP A 475 24.67 -30.19 -4.86
CA ASP A 475 23.63 -29.53 -4.05
C ASP A 475 22.90 -28.36 -4.77
N GLY A 476 23.26 -28.04 -6.02
CA GLY A 476 22.63 -26.95 -6.78
C GLY A 476 21.16 -27.24 -7.11
N THR A 477 20.30 -26.21 -7.02
CA THR A 477 18.89 -26.30 -7.46
C THR A 477 18.61 -25.48 -8.72
N HIS A 478 19.39 -24.42 -8.97
CA HIS A 478 19.25 -23.52 -10.11
C HIS A 478 20.59 -23.17 -10.75
N VAL A 479 20.53 -22.84 -12.04
CA VAL A 479 21.66 -22.31 -12.80
C VAL A 479 21.39 -20.88 -13.23
N VAL A 480 22.39 -20.00 -13.05
CA VAL A 480 22.37 -18.66 -13.64
C VAL A 480 22.52 -18.80 -15.13
N PHE A 481 21.54 -18.33 -15.88
CA PHE A 481 21.59 -18.37 -17.35
C PHE A 481 21.64 -16.97 -17.96
N LYS A 482 21.32 -15.92 -17.21
CA LYS A 482 21.43 -14.52 -17.65
C LYS A 482 21.75 -13.60 -16.48
N ILE A 483 22.58 -12.60 -16.74
CA ILE A 483 22.95 -11.53 -15.81
C ILE A 483 22.55 -10.20 -16.47
N SER A 484 21.76 -9.40 -15.76
CA SER A 484 21.46 -8.02 -16.15
C SER A 484 22.37 -7.07 -15.39
N TRP A 485 23.08 -6.22 -16.11
CA TRP A 485 24.03 -5.25 -15.59
C TRP A 485 23.43 -3.84 -15.53
N GLY A 486 24.01 -2.99 -14.69
CA GLY A 486 23.61 -1.60 -14.52
C GLY A 486 23.93 -1.03 -13.14
N ALA A 487 23.20 -0.03 -12.71
CA ALA A 487 23.29 0.51 -11.35
C ALA A 487 21.99 1.19 -10.93
N ASN A 488 21.66 1.15 -9.65
CA ASN A 488 20.56 1.92 -9.07
C ASN A 488 21.09 2.94 -8.07
N ALA A 489 20.30 4.00 -7.85
CA ALA A 489 20.50 4.97 -6.79
C ALA A 489 19.16 5.37 -6.18
N THR A 490 19.16 5.66 -4.89
CA THR A 490 18.01 6.14 -4.15
C THR A 490 18.34 7.44 -3.44
N VAL A 491 17.43 8.40 -3.52
CA VAL A 491 17.43 9.61 -2.69
C VAL A 491 16.14 9.62 -1.91
N THR A 492 16.25 9.63 -0.60
CA THR A 492 15.12 9.68 0.32
C THR A 492 15.09 11.03 1.01
N LEU A 493 13.94 11.70 0.99
CA LEU A 493 13.65 12.84 1.85
C LEU A 493 12.64 12.43 2.91
N THR A 494 12.93 12.80 4.16
CA THR A 494 12.04 12.59 5.30
C THR A 494 11.79 13.91 5.99
N TYR A 495 10.53 14.27 6.15
CA TYR A 495 10.10 15.47 6.87
C TYR A 495 9.42 15.10 8.19
N GLU A 496 9.93 15.60 9.31
CA GLU A 496 9.31 15.44 10.62
C GLU A 496 8.12 16.42 10.76
N ASN A 497 6.89 15.91 10.66
CA ASN A 497 5.68 16.73 10.71
C ASN A 497 5.26 17.12 12.14
N GLU A 498 6.02 18.02 12.76
CA GLU A 498 5.69 18.53 14.11
C GLU A 498 4.44 19.44 14.11
N GLU A 499 4.10 20.02 12.96
CA GLU A 499 3.01 20.99 12.80
C GLU A 499 1.65 20.33 12.52
N ASN A 500 1.60 19.00 12.46
CA ASN A 500 0.41 18.22 12.10
C ASN A 500 -0.24 18.68 10.78
N LEU A 501 0.57 19.09 9.80
CA LEU A 501 0.09 19.40 8.45
C LEU A 501 -0.52 18.15 7.81
N ALA A 502 -1.37 18.35 6.80
CA ALA A 502 -1.92 17.22 6.06
C ALA A 502 -0.78 16.43 5.41
N HIS A 503 -0.72 15.11 5.65
CA HIS A 503 0.38 14.26 5.15
C HIS A 503 0.51 14.35 3.62
N ARG A 504 -0.62 14.50 2.91
CA ARG A 504 -0.65 14.64 1.46
C ARG A 504 0.08 15.90 0.97
N GLU A 505 -0.09 17.03 1.67
CA GLU A 505 0.58 18.29 1.31
C GLU A 505 2.10 18.17 1.45
N ILE A 506 2.57 17.54 2.53
CA ILE A 506 3.99 17.27 2.72
C ILE A 506 4.50 16.28 1.66
N GLN A 507 3.75 15.21 1.36
CA GLN A 507 4.12 14.24 0.33
C GLN A 507 4.29 14.90 -1.03
N ASP A 508 3.33 15.74 -1.43
CA ASP A 508 3.35 16.45 -2.70
C ASP A 508 4.54 17.41 -2.77
N GLU A 509 4.87 18.12 -1.68
CA GLU A 509 6.06 19.00 -1.67
C GLU A 509 7.38 18.24 -1.69
N LEU A 510 7.52 17.16 -0.91
CA LEU A 510 8.70 16.31 -0.97
C LEU A 510 8.89 15.73 -2.37
N LYS A 511 7.78 15.31 -3.00
CA LYS A 511 7.78 14.86 -4.39
C LYS A 511 8.25 15.97 -5.31
N LEU A 512 7.73 17.19 -5.20
CA LEU A 512 8.12 18.33 -6.03
C LEU A 512 9.61 18.66 -5.86
N LYS A 513 10.14 18.62 -4.63
CA LYS A 513 11.57 18.81 -4.35
C LYS A 513 12.42 17.76 -5.06
N LEU A 514 11.97 16.50 -5.11
CA LEU A 514 12.65 15.44 -5.85
C LEU A 514 12.31 15.43 -7.36
N GLU A 515 11.19 15.99 -7.80
CA GLU A 515 10.85 16.12 -9.22
C GLU A 515 11.74 17.15 -9.93
N LYS A 516 12.33 18.10 -9.19
CA LYS A 516 13.46 18.90 -9.69
C LYS A 516 14.57 18.02 -10.27
N ILE A 517 14.74 16.78 -9.79
CA ILE A 517 15.67 15.78 -10.35
C ILE A 517 15.30 15.46 -11.80
N LYS A 518 14.02 15.20 -12.10
CA LYS A 518 13.58 14.78 -13.44
C LYS A 518 13.83 15.85 -14.49
N SER A 519 13.62 17.13 -14.16
CA SER A 519 13.87 18.24 -15.09
C SER A 519 15.36 18.39 -15.49
N PHE A 520 16.29 17.81 -14.73
CA PHE A 520 17.72 17.80 -15.07
C PHE A 520 18.18 16.53 -15.80
N VAL A 521 17.39 15.44 -15.76
CA VAL A 521 17.75 14.12 -16.31
C VAL A 521 17.21 13.91 -17.74
N ASP A 522 16.10 14.56 -18.11
CA ASP A 522 15.43 14.36 -19.41
C ASP A 522 15.99 15.23 -20.57
N ILE A 523 17.09 15.96 -20.40
CA ILE A 523 17.69 16.82 -21.43
C ILE A 523 19.09 16.32 -21.83
N PRO A 524 19.28 15.78 -23.06
CA PRO A 524 20.61 15.60 -23.64
C PRO A 524 21.29 16.96 -23.76
N MET A 525 22.51 17.06 -23.22
CA MET A 525 23.37 18.25 -23.15
C MET A 525 23.03 19.39 -24.14
N LEU A 526 22.45 20.47 -23.62
CA LEU A 526 22.55 21.81 -24.20
C LEU A 526 23.19 22.76 -23.16
N PRO A 527 23.96 23.77 -23.60
CA PRO A 527 24.70 24.65 -22.71
C PRO A 527 23.73 25.51 -21.89
N GLU A 528 24.14 25.79 -20.66
CA GLU A 528 23.53 26.71 -19.69
C GLU A 528 22.49 27.67 -20.28
N GLN A 529 21.21 27.41 -19.98
CA GLN A 529 20.19 28.46 -19.97
C GLN A 529 19.48 28.42 -18.62
N SER A 530 19.87 29.40 -17.81
CA SER A 530 19.16 30.00 -16.66
C SER A 530 18.44 29.05 -15.69
N SER A 531 18.98 28.96 -14.48
CA SER A 531 18.25 28.57 -13.28
C SER A 531 17.02 29.49 -13.09
N GLY A 532 15.88 29.08 -13.63
CA GLY A 532 14.60 29.67 -13.28
C GLY A 532 14.29 29.30 -11.83
N ASN A 533 14.33 30.29 -10.94
CA ASN A 533 13.78 30.15 -9.58
C ASN A 533 12.27 29.88 -9.69
N MET A 534 11.87 28.61 -9.76
CA MET A 534 10.55 28.22 -9.28
C MET A 534 10.57 28.37 -7.76
N GLU A 535 9.80 29.33 -7.26
CA GLU A 535 9.56 29.53 -5.84
C GLU A 535 9.13 28.19 -5.23
N SER A 536 10.00 27.61 -4.40
CA SER A 536 9.56 26.60 -3.45
C SER A 536 8.53 27.27 -2.55
N ASN A 537 7.28 26.81 -2.61
CA ASN A 537 6.30 27.16 -1.58
C ASN A 537 6.98 26.89 -0.22
N LYS A 538 7.12 27.93 0.60
CA LYS A 538 7.83 27.90 1.90
C LYS A 538 7.05 27.12 2.98
N ILE A 539 6.45 25.98 2.64
CA ILE A 539 5.63 25.22 3.58
C ILE A 539 6.53 24.34 4.46
N LEU A 540 7.53 23.65 3.90
CA LEU A 540 8.45 22.83 4.70
C LEU A 540 9.64 23.62 5.24
N LYS A 541 9.86 23.53 6.56
CA LYS A 541 11.06 24.06 7.23
C LYS A 541 12.27 23.18 6.93
N ASN A 542 13.36 23.78 6.44
CA ASN A 542 14.59 23.04 6.10
C ASN A 542 15.21 22.30 7.29
N GLU A 543 15.01 22.78 8.52
CA GLU A 543 15.53 22.15 9.75
C GLU A 543 14.86 20.81 10.08
N GLN A 544 13.65 20.56 9.58
CA GLN A 544 12.88 19.32 9.78
C GLN A 544 13.03 18.32 8.62
N LEU A 545 13.82 18.68 7.60
CA LEU A 545 14.05 17.87 6.41
C LEU A 545 15.36 17.08 6.55
N ASN A 546 15.23 15.76 6.60
CA ASN A 546 16.35 14.82 6.55
C ASN A 546 16.48 14.22 5.15
N PHE A 547 17.72 13.84 4.82
CA PHE A 547 18.08 13.28 3.52
C PHE A 547 18.94 12.03 3.69
N TYR A 548 18.64 11.00 2.90
CA TYR A 548 19.43 9.77 2.81
C TYR A 548 19.73 9.45 1.34
N PHE A 549 20.89 8.85 1.10
CA PHE A 549 21.34 8.49 -0.25
C PHE A 549 22.07 7.15 -0.25
N ASN A 550 21.65 6.30 -1.18
CA ASN A 550 22.27 4.99 -1.42
C ASN A 550 22.46 4.78 -2.91
N ALA A 551 23.59 4.22 -3.33
CA ALA A 551 23.84 3.90 -4.74
C ALA A 551 24.75 2.68 -4.89
N ASP A 552 24.61 1.97 -6.00
CA ASP A 552 25.41 0.77 -6.32
C ASP A 552 26.82 1.11 -6.83
N VAL A 553 27.00 2.31 -7.35
CA VAL A 553 28.27 2.84 -7.86
C VAL A 553 28.57 4.12 -7.09
N MET A 554 29.83 4.35 -6.74
CA MET A 554 30.33 5.58 -6.12
C MET A 554 31.56 6.08 -6.90
N PRO A 555 31.77 7.39 -7.04
CA PRO A 555 33.02 7.96 -7.53
C PRO A 555 34.15 7.55 -6.59
N ASN A 556 35.29 7.16 -7.16
CA ASN A 556 36.40 6.57 -6.43
C ASN A 556 37.01 7.51 -5.36
N ASP A 557 36.83 8.83 -5.46
CA ASP A 557 37.57 9.82 -4.66
C ASP A 557 36.72 10.83 -3.84
N GLU A 558 35.37 10.85 -3.97
CA GLU A 558 34.54 11.94 -3.39
C GLU A 558 33.60 11.53 -2.23
N GLY A 559 33.46 10.22 -1.97
CA GLY A 559 32.55 9.71 -0.93
C GLY A 559 31.06 9.97 -1.22
N ALA A 560 30.19 9.54 -0.30
CA ALA A 560 28.75 9.71 -0.47
C ALA A 560 28.32 11.19 -0.38
N PRO A 561 27.39 11.66 -1.24
CA PRO A 561 26.80 12.99 -1.15
C PRO A 561 26.30 13.32 0.26
N ARG A 562 26.75 14.45 0.83
CA ARG A 562 26.35 14.91 2.17
C ARG A 562 25.27 15.99 2.17
N THR A 563 24.94 16.52 1.01
CA THR A 563 23.88 17.52 0.83
C THR A 563 22.95 17.05 -0.26
N LEU A 564 21.68 17.49 -0.18
CA LEU A 564 20.70 17.18 -1.21
C LEU A 564 21.24 17.58 -2.59
N ASP A 565 21.73 18.82 -2.76
CA ASP A 565 22.24 19.32 -4.04
C ASP A 565 23.33 18.43 -4.66
N LYS A 566 24.30 17.97 -3.86
CA LYS A 566 25.35 17.05 -4.32
C LYS A 566 24.78 15.69 -4.73
N ALA A 567 23.72 15.24 -4.08
CA ALA A 567 23.05 13.99 -4.42
C ALA A 567 22.25 14.12 -5.73
N LEU A 568 21.64 15.28 -5.96
CA LEU A 568 20.98 15.59 -7.23
C LEU A 568 22.00 15.62 -8.37
N GLU A 569 23.16 16.25 -8.15
CA GLU A 569 24.27 16.26 -9.11
C GLU A 569 24.79 14.85 -9.40
N PHE A 570 24.93 14.04 -8.35
CA PHE A 570 25.31 12.64 -8.48
C PHE A 570 24.35 11.88 -9.38
N ILE A 571 23.05 11.91 -9.09
CA ILE A 571 22.02 11.20 -9.85
C ILE A 571 22.02 11.62 -11.33
N ARG A 572 22.32 12.90 -11.59
CA ARG A 572 22.46 13.42 -12.96
C ARG A 572 23.67 12.83 -13.68
N ASN A 573 24.80 12.66 -13.00
CA ASN A 573 26.03 12.15 -13.58
C ASN A 573 26.14 10.62 -13.58
N MET A 574 25.27 9.94 -12.82
CA MET A 574 25.28 8.48 -12.67
C MET A 574 25.25 7.70 -13.99
N PRO A 575 24.43 8.06 -15.01
CA PRO A 575 24.48 7.40 -16.32
C PRO A 575 25.87 7.40 -16.97
N LYS A 576 26.63 8.51 -16.82
CA LYS A 576 28.00 8.61 -17.34
C LYS A 576 28.94 7.70 -16.55
N LEU A 577 28.87 7.74 -15.22
CA LEU A 577 29.67 6.88 -14.35
C LEU A 577 29.46 5.39 -14.65
N VAL A 578 28.23 4.99 -14.93
CA VAL A 578 27.89 3.62 -15.30
C VAL A 578 28.45 3.25 -16.68
N SER A 579 28.42 4.16 -17.65
CA SER A 579 29.00 3.94 -18.98
C SER A 579 30.53 3.89 -18.99
N GLU A 580 31.19 4.63 -18.10
CA GLU A 580 32.65 4.61 -17.94
C GLU A 580 33.14 3.30 -17.30
N GLY A 581 32.32 2.66 -16.47
CA GLY A 581 32.58 1.34 -15.88
C GLY A 581 32.22 0.14 -16.77
N GLU A 582 32.23 0.30 -18.10
CA GLU A 582 31.81 -0.65 -19.15
C GLU A 582 30.35 -1.13 -19.08
N LYS A 583 30.00 -1.93 -18.06
CA LYS A 583 28.68 -2.56 -17.89
C LYS A 583 27.99 -2.12 -16.60
N GLY A 584 28.70 -1.51 -15.66
CA GLY A 584 28.17 -1.25 -14.30
C GLY A 584 28.24 -2.47 -13.38
N LYS A 585 27.35 -2.56 -12.40
CA LYS A 585 27.22 -3.67 -11.44
C LYS A 585 26.23 -4.72 -11.92
N LYS A 586 26.40 -5.97 -11.47
CA LYS A 586 25.38 -7.02 -11.67
C LYS A 586 24.16 -6.61 -10.88
N LEU A 587 23.02 -6.37 -11.55
CA LEU A 587 21.77 -5.96 -10.91
C LEU A 587 20.81 -7.12 -10.74
N PHE A 588 20.69 -7.98 -11.76
CA PHE A 588 19.80 -9.12 -11.69
C PHE A 588 20.47 -10.40 -12.19
N PHE A 589 20.21 -11.50 -11.48
CA PHE A 589 20.54 -12.85 -11.91
C PHE A 589 19.25 -13.54 -12.31
N HIS A 590 19.22 -14.12 -13.49
CA HIS A 590 18.10 -14.90 -13.96
C HIS A 590 18.48 -16.36 -13.92
N LEU A 591 17.60 -17.15 -13.32
CA LEU A 591 17.86 -18.51 -12.90
C LEU A 591 16.88 -19.45 -13.58
N ILE A 592 17.40 -20.59 -14.04
CA ILE A 592 16.59 -21.71 -14.52
C ILE A 592 16.80 -22.88 -13.55
N PRO A 593 15.73 -23.56 -13.10
CA PRO A 593 15.86 -24.72 -12.25
C PRO A 593 16.63 -25.83 -12.96
N LEU A 594 17.55 -26.47 -12.26
CA LEU A 594 18.30 -27.60 -12.78
C LEU A 594 17.36 -28.77 -13.13
N SER A 595 16.22 -28.90 -12.45
CA SER A 595 15.18 -29.87 -12.80
C SER A 595 14.67 -29.73 -14.25
N VAL A 596 14.66 -28.51 -14.79
CA VAL A 596 14.30 -28.20 -16.18
C VAL A 596 15.48 -28.46 -17.12
N MET A 597 16.70 -28.14 -16.68
CA MET A 597 17.93 -28.28 -17.48
C MET A 597 18.54 -29.69 -17.44
N LYS A 598 18.03 -30.60 -16.61
CA LYS A 598 18.59 -31.93 -16.36
C LYS A 598 18.89 -32.72 -17.64
N LYS A 599 17.92 -32.78 -18.56
CA LYS A 599 18.07 -33.50 -19.83
C LYS A 599 19.08 -32.83 -20.75
N HIS A 600 19.13 -31.50 -20.74
CA HIS A 600 19.99 -30.69 -21.60
C HIS A 600 21.46 -30.71 -21.15
N LEU A 601 21.68 -30.69 -19.84
CA LEU A 601 23.01 -30.74 -19.23
C LEU A 601 23.51 -32.17 -19.00
N GLY A 602 22.64 -33.18 -19.16
CA GLY A 602 22.98 -34.59 -18.97
C GLY A 602 23.43 -34.93 -17.56
N ILE A 603 22.90 -34.22 -16.56
CA ILE A 603 23.21 -34.37 -15.14
C ILE A 603 22.17 -35.26 -14.43
N GLN A 604 22.58 -35.96 -13.37
CA GLN A 604 21.66 -36.60 -12.44
C GLN A 604 21.44 -35.65 -11.25
N LEU A 605 20.18 -35.56 -10.80
CA LEU A 605 19.80 -34.69 -9.69
C LEU A 605 19.27 -35.57 -8.56
N GLY A 606 19.71 -35.29 -7.33
CA GLY A 606 19.15 -35.86 -6.12
C GLY A 606 17.74 -35.31 -5.81
N PRO A 607 17.01 -35.90 -4.84
CA PRO A 607 15.68 -35.43 -4.43
C PRO A 607 15.69 -33.98 -3.91
N GLU A 608 16.80 -33.59 -3.27
CA GLU A 608 17.04 -32.30 -2.64
C GLU A 608 17.12 -31.14 -3.66
N ALA A 609 17.37 -31.45 -4.94
CA ALA A 609 17.50 -30.46 -6.02
C ALA A 609 16.13 -29.98 -6.58
N ILE A 610 15.02 -30.50 -6.07
CA ILE A 610 13.65 -30.18 -6.47
C ILE A 610 12.96 -29.44 -5.32
N LEU A 611 12.81 -28.13 -5.47
CA LEU A 611 12.20 -27.29 -4.43
C LEU A 611 10.69 -27.33 -4.46
N CYS A 612 10.07 -27.28 -3.28
CA CYS A 612 8.64 -27.08 -3.12
C CYS A 612 8.30 -25.60 -3.30
N SER A 613 7.32 -25.30 -4.16
CA SER A 613 6.75 -23.96 -4.27
C SER A 613 5.91 -23.63 -3.03
N ILE A 614 5.95 -22.37 -2.62
CA ILE A 614 5.13 -21.86 -1.52
C ILE A 614 3.97 -21.06 -2.11
N GLN A 615 2.76 -21.29 -1.62
CA GLN A 615 1.57 -20.58 -2.08
C GLN A 615 1.73 -19.06 -1.85
N SER A 616 1.48 -18.25 -2.90
CA SER A 616 1.61 -16.78 -2.83
C SER A 616 0.75 -16.16 -1.71
N SER A 617 -0.41 -16.74 -1.39
CA SER A 617 -1.26 -16.29 -0.27
C SER A 617 -0.53 -16.34 1.08
N ILE A 618 0.25 -17.39 1.35
CA ILE A 618 1.02 -17.54 2.59
C ILE A 618 2.18 -16.55 2.62
N LEU A 619 2.84 -16.33 1.48
CA LEU A 619 3.92 -15.34 1.37
C LEU A 619 3.40 -13.93 1.70
N LYS A 620 2.24 -13.56 1.13
CA LYS A 620 1.58 -12.28 1.39
C LYS A 620 1.11 -12.13 2.83
N ASP A 621 0.60 -13.20 3.43
CA ASP A 621 0.23 -13.17 4.85
C ASP A 621 1.44 -12.95 5.76
N LEU A 622 2.58 -13.61 5.48
CA LEU A 622 3.82 -13.39 6.24
C LEU A 622 4.37 -11.97 6.03
N GLN A 623 4.33 -11.44 4.80
CA GLN A 623 4.70 -10.05 4.51
C GLN A 623 3.85 -9.06 5.31
N ARG A 624 2.53 -9.29 5.38
CA ARG A 624 1.63 -8.46 6.18
C ARG A 624 2.00 -8.48 7.67
N VAL A 625 2.37 -9.64 8.22
CA VAL A 625 2.84 -9.73 9.61
C VAL A 625 4.11 -8.90 9.81
N PHE A 626 5.07 -8.95 8.88
CA PHE A 626 6.26 -8.09 8.94
C PHE A 626 5.93 -6.59 8.91
N ASP A 627 5.02 -6.19 8.03
CA ASP A 627 4.59 -4.79 7.93
C ASP A 627 3.87 -4.32 9.21
N GLU A 628 3.02 -5.17 9.82
CA GLU A 628 2.34 -4.89 11.11
C GLU A 628 3.33 -4.74 12.27
N LEU A 629 4.37 -5.59 12.32
CA LEU A 629 5.42 -5.50 13.33
C LEU A 629 6.23 -4.21 13.15
N GLU A 630 6.51 -3.78 11.92
CA GLU A 630 7.22 -2.53 11.68
C GLU A 630 6.40 -1.31 12.11
N GLU A 631 5.11 -1.26 11.75
CA GLU A 631 4.20 -0.19 12.17
C GLU A 631 4.09 -0.11 13.70
N SER A 632 4.02 -1.27 14.36
CA SER A 632 3.99 -1.34 15.83
C SER A 632 5.28 -0.83 16.48
N ASP A 633 6.43 -1.14 15.88
CA ASP A 633 7.74 -0.65 16.34
C ASP A 633 7.89 0.87 16.15
N GLU A 634 7.35 1.43 15.07
CA GLU A 634 7.27 2.89 14.86
C GLU A 634 6.46 3.56 15.99
N GLU A 635 5.27 3.04 16.34
CA GLU A 635 4.44 3.62 17.41
C GLU A 635 5.08 3.54 18.80
N LEU A 636 5.76 2.44 19.12
CA LEU A 636 6.49 2.29 20.38
C LEU A 636 7.68 3.25 20.47
N ARG A 637 8.42 3.46 19.37
CA ARG A 637 9.53 4.42 19.29
C ARG A 637 9.04 5.87 19.47
N ASP A 638 7.88 6.21 18.93
CA ASP A 638 7.27 7.53 19.12
C ASP A 638 6.97 7.82 20.59
N LEU A 639 6.35 6.85 21.27
CA LEU A 639 6.06 6.95 22.70
C LEU A 639 7.34 7.04 23.53
N GLU A 640 8.37 6.26 23.18
CA GLU A 640 9.67 6.31 23.83
C GLU A 640 10.34 7.68 23.66
N LYS A 641 10.35 8.23 22.44
CA LYS A 641 10.90 9.56 22.14
C LYS A 641 10.21 10.62 22.99
N LEU A 642 8.87 10.60 23.07
CA LEU A 642 8.11 11.51 23.91
C LEU A 642 8.49 11.37 25.39
N PHE A 643 8.62 10.14 25.89
CA PHE A 643 8.96 9.88 27.30
C PHE A 643 10.39 10.32 27.62
N GLN A 644 11.36 10.01 26.77
CA GLN A 644 12.75 10.41 26.96
C GLN A 644 12.90 11.94 27.02
N GLN A 645 12.24 12.66 26.11
CA GLN A 645 12.24 14.14 26.06
C GLN A 645 11.62 14.79 27.31
N ASN A 646 10.70 14.09 27.99
CA ASN A 646 9.99 14.60 29.16
C ASN A 646 10.28 13.83 30.45
N THR A 647 11.42 13.13 30.51
CA THR A 647 11.79 12.24 31.64
C THR A 647 11.54 12.86 33.04
N PRO A 648 11.88 14.14 33.32
CA PRO A 648 11.63 14.75 34.64
C PRO A 648 10.15 14.82 35.05
N HIS A 649 9.25 14.83 34.07
CA HIS A 649 7.81 15.04 34.23
C HIS A 649 6.99 13.74 34.18
N LEU A 650 7.64 12.59 33.95
CA LEU A 650 6.99 11.28 33.98
C LEU A 650 6.67 10.83 35.41
N HIS A 651 5.58 10.07 35.58
CA HIS A 651 5.33 9.33 36.81
C HIS A 651 6.35 8.20 36.98
N GLN A 652 6.55 7.79 38.24
CA GLN A 652 7.38 6.64 38.56
C GLN A 652 6.86 5.39 37.83
N ASN A 653 7.78 4.65 37.20
CA ASN A 653 7.55 3.38 36.47
C ASN A 653 6.94 3.47 35.06
N GLU A 654 6.56 4.64 34.53
CA GLU A 654 6.02 4.73 33.16
C GLU A 654 7.06 4.31 32.11
N LEU A 655 8.26 4.87 32.20
CA LEU A 655 9.38 4.52 31.31
C LEU A 655 9.82 3.06 31.47
N ALA A 656 9.80 2.53 32.71
CA ALA A 656 10.13 1.13 32.96
C ALA A 656 9.11 0.18 32.30
N ARG A 657 7.80 0.46 32.46
CA ARG A 657 6.73 -0.30 31.83
C ARG A 657 6.82 -0.29 30.30
N LEU A 658 7.16 0.85 29.71
CA LEU A 658 7.39 0.96 28.27
C LEU A 658 8.56 0.07 27.83
N LYS A 659 9.70 0.15 28.53
CA LYS A 659 10.88 -0.65 28.22
C LYS A 659 10.63 -2.16 28.37
N ASP A 660 9.89 -2.58 29.40
CA ASP A 660 9.54 -3.98 29.60
C ASP A 660 8.66 -4.51 28.45
N PHE A 661 7.70 -3.71 28.00
CA PHE A 661 6.85 -4.08 26.86
C PHE A 661 7.64 -4.13 25.55
N GLN A 662 8.49 -3.12 25.29
CA GLN A 662 9.38 -3.11 24.12
C GLN A 662 10.32 -4.32 24.12
N HIS A 663 10.78 -4.78 25.29
CA HIS A 663 11.60 -5.97 25.40
C HIS A 663 10.86 -7.24 24.93
N GLU A 664 9.64 -7.48 25.42
CA GLU A 664 8.83 -8.64 25.00
C GLU A 664 8.42 -8.55 23.53
N PHE A 665 8.06 -7.36 23.05
CA PHE A 665 7.76 -7.11 21.64
C PHE A 665 8.96 -7.45 20.74
N ASN A 666 10.14 -6.92 21.05
CA ASN A 666 11.35 -7.15 20.24
C ASN A 666 11.83 -8.60 20.31
N LYS A 667 11.69 -9.26 21.46
CA LYS A 667 11.96 -10.68 21.60
C LYS A 667 11.08 -11.49 20.65
N PHE A 668 9.77 -11.27 20.65
CA PHE A 668 8.88 -11.94 19.70
C PHE A 668 9.22 -11.62 18.25
N ARG A 669 9.49 -10.36 17.91
CA ARG A 669 9.85 -9.95 16.53
C ARG A 669 11.08 -10.70 16.04
N ASN A 670 12.10 -10.86 16.88
CA ASN A 670 13.32 -11.60 16.53
C ASN A 670 13.09 -13.10 16.45
N ASP A 671 12.36 -13.68 17.39
CA ASP A 671 12.00 -15.11 17.38
C ASP A 671 11.16 -15.46 16.14
N PHE A 672 10.22 -14.58 15.77
CA PHE A 672 9.38 -14.72 14.58
C PHE A 672 10.21 -14.65 13.30
N LYS A 673 11.14 -13.68 13.18
CA LYS A 673 12.08 -13.59 12.05
C LYS A 673 12.85 -14.89 11.86
N GLY A 674 13.50 -15.38 12.91
CA GLY A 674 14.26 -16.63 12.88
C GLY A 674 13.39 -17.86 12.57
N ALA A 675 12.17 -17.91 13.10
CA ALA A 675 11.24 -19.00 12.84
C ALA A 675 10.74 -18.99 11.39
N VAL A 676 10.38 -17.84 10.82
CA VAL A 676 9.96 -17.75 9.42
C VAL A 676 11.09 -18.22 8.52
N ASP A 677 12.30 -17.75 8.75
CA ASP A 677 13.48 -18.13 8.00
C ASP A 677 13.73 -19.65 8.02
N GLN A 678 13.79 -20.25 9.22
CA GLN A 678 14.00 -21.68 9.38
C GLN A 678 12.89 -22.52 8.71
N ASN A 679 11.62 -22.15 8.90
CA ASN A 679 10.51 -22.89 8.31
C ASN A 679 10.43 -22.69 6.80
N LEU A 680 10.80 -21.51 6.29
CA LEU A 680 10.87 -21.23 4.85
C LEU A 680 11.89 -22.16 4.17
N ARG A 681 13.06 -22.35 4.80
CA ARG A 681 14.07 -23.31 4.35
C ARG A 681 13.54 -24.75 4.34
N GLN A 682 13.03 -25.21 5.49
CA GLN A 682 12.57 -26.59 5.63
C GLN A 682 11.40 -26.95 4.71
N VAL A 683 10.47 -26.02 4.50
CA VAL A 683 9.35 -26.23 3.56
C VAL A 683 9.86 -26.29 2.13
N ARG A 684 10.77 -25.40 1.73
CA ARG A 684 11.35 -25.40 0.37
C ARG A 684 12.12 -26.69 0.07
N SER A 685 12.86 -27.20 1.03
CA SER A 685 13.62 -28.46 0.88
C SER A 685 12.76 -29.73 1.03
N GLY A 686 11.43 -29.59 1.24
CA GLY A 686 10.53 -30.71 1.47
C GLY A 686 10.73 -31.43 2.82
N GLN A 687 11.49 -30.81 3.75
CA GLN A 687 11.75 -31.35 5.09
C GLN A 687 10.64 -31.01 6.09
N ALA A 688 9.79 -30.03 5.79
CA ALA A 688 8.63 -29.64 6.58
C ALA A 688 7.40 -29.39 5.71
N GLU A 689 6.22 -29.53 6.31
CA GLU A 689 4.94 -29.21 5.67
C GLU A 689 4.64 -27.70 5.73
N ILE A 690 3.87 -27.20 4.75
CA ILE A 690 3.52 -25.78 4.64
C ILE A 690 2.71 -25.26 5.83
N GLU A 691 2.06 -26.17 6.58
CA GLU A 691 1.35 -25.94 7.83
C GLU A 691 2.23 -25.30 8.91
N THR A 692 3.54 -25.55 8.88
CA THR A 692 4.51 -24.93 9.81
C THR A 692 4.56 -23.41 9.65
N LEU A 693 4.55 -22.90 8.41
CA LEU A 693 4.48 -21.46 8.11
C LEU A 693 3.11 -20.87 8.48
N LYS A 694 2.01 -21.61 8.21
CA LYS A 694 0.66 -21.17 8.61
C LYS A 694 0.55 -21.02 10.13
N LYS A 695 1.20 -21.91 10.88
CA LYS A 695 1.23 -21.85 12.34
C LYS A 695 1.88 -20.57 12.84
N LEU A 696 2.97 -20.10 12.22
CA LEU A 696 3.62 -18.84 12.61
C LEU A 696 2.66 -17.64 12.49
N ILE A 697 1.86 -17.59 11.43
CA ILE A 697 0.83 -16.54 11.25
C ILE A 697 -0.22 -16.60 12.38
N VAL A 698 -0.64 -17.80 12.77
CA VAL A 698 -1.59 -18.01 13.89
C VAL A 698 -0.97 -17.64 15.23
N ASP A 699 0.29 -17.99 15.46
CA ASP A 699 1.04 -17.68 16.67
C ASP A 699 1.18 -16.14 16.83
N HIS A 700 1.41 -15.41 15.73
CA HIS A 700 1.34 -13.94 15.72
C HIS A 700 -0.05 -13.43 16.11
N ARG A 701 -1.12 -13.90 15.45
CA ARG A 701 -2.51 -13.46 15.70
C ARG A 701 -2.99 -13.68 17.14
N THR A 702 -2.37 -14.62 17.85
CA THR A 702 -2.72 -14.95 19.25
C THR A 702 -1.75 -14.34 20.27
N ASN A 703 -0.69 -13.66 19.81
CA ASN A 703 0.31 -13.06 20.68
C ASN A 703 -0.25 -11.82 21.41
N ILE A 704 0.04 -11.72 22.71
CA ILE A 704 -0.47 -10.65 23.58
C ILE A 704 0.39 -9.38 23.60
N TYR A 705 1.56 -9.40 22.96
CA TYR A 705 2.52 -8.30 22.91
C TYR A 705 2.73 -7.76 21.48
N ALA A 706 2.58 -8.60 20.46
CA ALA A 706 3.11 -8.30 19.13
C ALA A 706 2.08 -8.02 18.02
N THR A 707 0.80 -8.27 18.26
CA THR A 707 -0.24 -7.82 17.31
C THR A 707 -0.39 -6.29 17.39
N HIS A 708 -0.61 -5.64 16.26
CA HIS A 708 -0.79 -4.18 16.21
C HIS A 708 -1.89 -3.70 17.17
N THR A 709 -3.00 -4.44 17.28
CA THR A 709 -4.07 -4.16 18.25
C THR A 709 -3.57 -4.17 19.71
N LYS A 710 -2.73 -5.12 20.10
CA LYS A 710 -2.21 -5.22 21.47
C LYS A 710 -1.22 -4.11 21.79
N VAL A 711 -0.40 -3.74 20.81
CA VAL A 711 0.52 -2.60 20.91
C VAL A 711 -0.27 -1.30 21.05
N THR A 712 -1.29 -1.09 20.22
CA THR A 712 -2.20 0.06 20.31
C THR A 712 -2.91 0.11 21.67
N GLU A 713 -3.48 -1.00 22.15
CA GLU A 713 -4.13 -1.08 23.47
C GLU A 713 -3.14 -0.73 24.60
N PHE A 714 -1.89 -1.20 24.51
CA PHE A 714 -0.84 -0.87 25.47
C PHE A 714 -0.49 0.62 25.47
N ILE A 715 -0.27 1.20 24.29
CA ILE A 715 0.01 2.64 24.12
C ILE A 715 -1.15 3.48 24.68
N GLN A 716 -2.39 3.07 24.43
CA GLN A 716 -3.58 3.75 24.95
C GLN A 716 -3.65 3.81 26.48
N THR A 717 -2.97 2.88 27.20
CA THR A 717 -2.85 2.96 28.66
C THR A 717 -2.09 4.20 29.15
N PHE A 718 -1.36 4.88 28.25
CA PHE A 718 -0.63 6.11 28.51
C PHE A 718 -1.31 7.37 27.97
N ASN A 719 -2.51 7.30 27.37
CA ASN A 719 -3.17 8.47 26.75
C ASN A 719 -3.23 9.69 27.66
N LYS A 720 -3.60 9.52 28.93
CA LYS A 720 -3.63 10.62 29.91
C LYS A 720 -2.26 11.27 30.11
N SER A 721 -1.21 10.45 30.18
CA SER A 721 0.16 10.91 30.34
C SER A 721 0.65 11.62 29.08
N VAL A 722 0.32 11.08 27.90
CA VAL A 722 0.61 11.71 26.60
C VAL A 722 -0.07 13.09 26.51
N GLU A 723 -1.38 13.17 26.74
CA GLU A 723 -2.15 14.42 26.72
C GLU A 723 -1.58 15.46 27.69
N ARG A 724 -1.17 15.03 28.89
CA ARG A 724 -0.50 15.90 29.86
C ARG A 724 0.83 16.42 29.37
N LEU A 725 1.69 15.55 28.83
CA LEU A 725 3.02 15.92 28.34
C LEU A 725 2.92 16.88 27.14
N GLU A 726 1.98 16.63 26.23
CA GLU A 726 1.70 17.51 25.09
C GLU A 726 1.26 18.91 25.57
N LEU A 727 0.30 19.00 26.49
CA LEU A 727 -0.12 20.27 27.07
C LEU A 727 1.03 20.97 27.81
N LEU A 728 1.85 20.22 28.55
CA LEU A 728 3.00 20.76 29.26
C LEU A 728 4.00 21.39 28.28
N GLN A 729 4.30 20.72 27.16
CA GLN A 729 5.19 21.25 26.12
C GLN A 729 4.66 22.56 25.52
N GLU A 730 3.35 22.65 25.25
CA GLU A 730 2.72 23.88 24.75
C GLU A 730 2.78 25.02 25.77
N ILE A 731 2.41 24.74 27.02
CA ILE A 731 2.36 25.73 28.08
C ILE A 731 3.76 26.26 28.42
N LEU A 732 4.78 25.41 28.44
CA LEU A 732 6.18 25.80 28.67
C LEU A 732 6.77 26.64 27.53
N LYS A 733 6.46 26.33 26.27
CA LYS A 733 6.91 27.12 25.09
C LYS A 733 6.53 28.59 25.20
N ASP A 734 5.38 28.86 25.82
CA ASP A 734 4.85 30.20 25.98
C ASP A 734 5.22 30.87 27.32
N GLY A 735 6.17 30.31 28.07
CA GLY A 735 6.74 30.92 29.28
C GLY A 735 5.87 30.86 30.55
N VAL A 736 4.83 30.02 30.56
CA VAL A 736 4.01 29.76 31.76
C VAL A 736 4.85 28.99 32.79
N GLN A 737 4.68 29.33 34.07
CA GLN A 737 5.40 28.67 35.14
C GLN A 737 4.75 27.32 35.48
N TYR A 738 5.51 26.24 35.45
CA TYR A 738 5.04 24.90 35.81
C TYR A 738 5.25 24.60 37.30
N VAL A 739 4.26 23.96 37.91
CA VAL A 739 4.27 23.58 39.32
C VAL A 739 3.82 22.13 39.46
N ASP A 740 4.74 21.30 39.94
CA ASP A 740 4.57 19.87 40.21
C ASP A 740 4.73 19.51 41.70
N CYS A 741 5.09 20.48 42.54
CA CYS A 741 5.22 20.30 43.98
C CYS A 741 4.92 21.60 44.74
N ALA A 742 4.51 21.46 46.02
CA ALA A 742 4.20 22.58 46.90
C ALA A 742 5.33 23.61 47.01
N GLN A 743 6.58 23.15 47.06
CA GLN A 743 7.75 24.02 47.19
C GLN A 743 7.91 24.95 45.98
N ASN A 744 7.64 24.46 44.77
CA ASN A 744 7.71 25.25 43.55
C ASN A 744 6.62 26.33 43.54
N PHE A 745 5.42 26.01 44.02
CA PHE A 745 4.35 26.99 44.14
C PHE A 745 4.67 28.09 45.15
N SER A 746 5.15 27.74 46.35
CA SER A 746 5.47 28.73 47.39
C SER A 746 6.55 29.72 46.93
N LYS A 747 7.54 29.27 46.14
CA LYS A 747 8.54 30.15 45.52
C LYS A 747 7.88 31.17 44.58
N LEU A 748 6.91 30.76 43.77
CA LEU A 748 6.18 31.68 42.88
C LEU A 748 5.34 32.70 43.65
N GLN A 749 4.65 32.27 44.72
CA GLN A 749 3.89 33.16 45.60
C GLN A 749 4.77 34.23 46.26
N SER A 750 6.02 33.90 46.62
CA SER A 750 6.97 34.87 47.17
C SER A 750 7.52 35.85 46.14
N LYS A 751 7.49 35.47 44.85
CA LYS A 751 8.09 36.22 43.74
C LYS A 751 7.11 37.17 43.06
N TYR A 752 5.84 36.79 42.97
CA TYR A 752 4.83 37.53 42.22
C TYR A 752 3.67 37.97 43.09
N VAL A 753 3.32 39.26 43.00
CA VAL A 753 2.19 39.88 43.74
C VAL A 753 0.85 39.43 43.17
N GLU A 754 0.81 39.14 41.86
CA GLU A 754 -0.40 38.74 41.14
C GLU A 754 -0.10 37.63 40.12
N MET A 755 -0.93 36.59 40.09
CA MET A 755 -0.81 35.44 39.19
C MET A 755 -2.18 34.96 38.71
N ILE A 756 -2.23 34.41 37.50
CA ILE A 756 -3.34 33.58 37.02
C ILE A 756 -2.90 32.13 37.13
N VAL A 757 -3.62 31.33 37.91
CA VAL A 757 -3.25 29.96 38.24
C VAL A 757 -4.31 29.01 37.68
N LEU A 758 -3.90 28.13 36.78
CA LEU A 758 -4.70 26.99 36.33
C LEU A 758 -4.34 25.77 37.17
N TYR A 759 -5.30 25.24 37.92
CA TYR A 759 -5.20 23.93 38.54
C TYR A 759 -5.87 22.92 37.62
N LEU A 760 -5.16 21.85 37.26
CA LEU A 760 -5.69 20.81 36.39
C LEU A 760 -5.26 19.43 36.89
N SER A 761 -6.25 18.54 37.02
CA SER A 761 -6.07 17.10 37.14
C SER A 761 -6.53 16.44 35.84
N PHE A 762 -5.63 15.70 35.20
CA PHE A 762 -5.89 14.86 34.03
C PHE A 762 -6.64 13.57 34.39
N ASN A 763 -6.76 13.29 35.69
CA ASN A 763 -7.71 12.29 36.19
C ASN A 763 -9.16 12.78 36.20
N ASN A 764 -9.40 14.07 35.95
CA ASN A 764 -10.73 14.67 35.91
C ASN A 764 -11.05 15.17 34.47
N ALA A 765 -12.18 14.75 33.92
CA ALA A 765 -12.48 14.75 32.47
C ALA A 765 -12.76 16.12 31.81
N ASN A 766 -12.41 17.25 32.44
CA ASN A 766 -12.77 18.58 31.94
C ASN A 766 -11.66 19.21 31.09
N TYR A 767 -11.65 18.85 29.79
CA TYR A 767 -10.71 19.39 28.78
C TYR A 767 -11.03 20.84 28.34
N GLU A 768 -12.20 21.38 28.65
CA GLU A 768 -12.56 22.76 28.28
C GLU A 768 -11.71 23.83 28.97
N LEU A 769 -11.06 23.49 30.08
CA LEU A 769 -10.31 24.41 30.92
C LEU A 769 -8.95 24.80 30.31
N SER A 770 -8.28 23.88 29.60
CA SER A 770 -7.02 24.17 28.90
C SER A 770 -7.21 25.23 27.81
N ARG A 771 -8.26 25.08 26.98
CA ARG A 771 -8.61 26.05 25.93
C ARG A 771 -8.94 27.44 26.50
N LYS A 772 -9.60 27.51 27.65
CA LYS A 772 -9.94 28.78 28.32
C LYS A 772 -8.70 29.49 28.87
N PHE A 773 -7.77 28.73 29.46
CA PHE A 773 -6.49 29.25 29.93
C PHE A 773 -5.65 29.84 28.78
N GLU A 774 -5.59 29.15 27.63
CA GLU A 774 -4.93 29.68 26.43
C GLU A 774 -5.55 31.00 25.94
N CYS A 775 -6.87 31.13 25.94
CA CYS A 775 -7.56 32.37 25.55
C CYS A 775 -7.21 33.54 26.48
N GLN A 776 -7.14 33.32 27.79
CA GLN A 776 -6.76 34.36 28.77
C GLN A 776 -5.31 34.82 28.58
N LYS A 777 -4.43 33.89 28.25
CA LYS A 777 -3.01 34.14 27.97
C LYS A 777 -2.76 34.94 26.70
N LYS A 778 -3.51 34.67 25.62
CA LYS A 778 -3.42 35.43 24.36
C LYS A 778 -3.86 36.90 24.47
N ASN A 779 -4.62 37.24 25.52
CA ASN A 779 -5.27 38.55 25.65
C ASN A 779 -4.49 39.62 26.42
N LYS A 780 -3.30 39.38 26.99
CA LYS A 780 -2.58 40.40 27.82
C LYS A 780 -1.04 40.34 27.79
N ASP A 781 -0.42 41.53 27.88
CA ASP A 781 1.00 41.75 28.15
C ASP A 781 1.40 41.26 29.55
N LYS A 782 2.35 40.31 29.63
CA LYS A 782 3.30 39.88 30.72
C LYS A 782 2.96 40.02 32.21
N ASN A 783 1.79 40.53 32.63
CA ASN A 783 1.35 40.66 34.01
C ASN A 783 -0.20 40.68 34.05
N PRO A 784 -0.85 39.80 34.83
CA PRO A 784 -0.29 38.84 35.79
C PRO A 784 0.48 37.67 35.13
N VAL A 785 1.37 37.03 35.91
CA VAL A 785 2.10 35.82 35.48
C VAL A 785 1.16 34.62 35.45
N PHE A 786 1.27 33.81 34.40
CA PHE A 786 0.50 32.58 34.27
C PHE A 786 1.25 31.41 34.91
N VAL A 787 0.53 30.61 35.70
CA VAL A 787 1.03 29.44 36.43
C VAL A 787 0.14 28.25 36.13
N PHE A 788 0.74 27.12 35.79
CA PHE A 788 0.07 25.84 35.60
C PHE A 788 0.45 24.90 36.75
N VAL A 789 -0.55 24.44 37.50
CA VAL A 789 -0.40 23.54 38.63
C VAL A 789 -0.93 22.16 38.24
N ASP A 790 -0.01 21.21 38.17
CA ASP A 790 -0.29 19.80 37.88
C ASP A 790 -0.73 19.10 39.17
N VAL A 791 -2.05 18.97 39.32
CA VAL A 791 -2.64 18.45 40.55
C VAL A 791 -2.26 16.99 40.78
N ASP A 792 -2.07 16.22 39.71
CA ASP A 792 -1.78 14.79 39.77
C ASP A 792 -0.34 14.50 40.24
N ARG A 793 0.53 15.52 40.31
CA ARG A 793 1.92 15.41 40.78
C ARG A 793 2.12 15.76 42.25
N ILE A 794 1.14 16.38 42.89
CA ILE A 794 1.29 17.00 44.20
C ILE A 794 0.62 16.14 45.28
N GLU A 795 1.41 15.47 46.11
CA GLU A 795 0.93 14.55 47.16
C GLU A 795 0.07 15.25 48.25
N ASN A 796 0.16 16.58 48.41
CA ASN A 796 -0.58 17.36 49.41
C ASN A 796 -1.19 18.65 48.83
N ILE A 797 -2.06 18.50 47.83
CA ILE A 797 -2.65 19.62 47.08
C ILE A 797 -3.37 20.66 47.96
N GLY A 798 -3.91 20.23 49.11
CA GLY A 798 -4.64 21.10 50.06
C GLY A 798 -3.79 22.23 50.67
N GLN A 799 -2.46 22.16 50.59
CA GLN A 799 -1.58 23.27 51.01
C GLN A 799 -1.49 24.40 49.97
N ILE A 800 -1.95 24.14 48.75
CA ILE A 800 -1.76 24.99 47.58
C ILE A 800 -3.10 25.48 47.01
N ILE A 801 -4.19 24.74 47.23
CA ILE A 801 -5.53 25.08 46.77
C ILE A 801 -6.28 25.88 47.85
N PRO A 802 -7.03 26.95 47.49
CA PRO A 802 -7.90 27.65 48.43
C PRO A 802 -9.04 26.75 48.95
N GLU A 803 -9.08 26.52 50.28
CA GLU A 803 -9.97 25.59 51.01
C GLU A 803 -11.50 25.74 50.78
N LYS A 804 -11.99 26.72 50.01
CA LYS A 804 -13.42 27.01 49.85
C LYS A 804 -14.05 26.55 48.53
N GLU A 805 -13.29 25.97 47.59
CA GLU A 805 -13.78 25.64 46.25
C GLU A 805 -13.49 24.19 45.80
N LEU A 806 -13.54 23.27 46.77
CA LEU A 806 -13.14 21.86 46.70
C LEU A 806 -13.95 20.92 45.78
N ASN A 807 -14.95 21.41 45.03
CA ASN A 807 -15.88 20.50 44.34
C ASN A 807 -15.39 20.04 42.94
N SER A 808 -14.38 20.68 42.36
CA SER A 808 -13.74 20.21 41.14
C SER A 808 -12.25 20.52 41.18
N PHE A 809 -11.39 19.50 41.22
CA PHE A 809 -9.92 19.63 41.19
C PHE A 809 -9.35 20.33 39.94
N ASN A 810 -10.21 20.86 39.06
CA ASN A 810 -9.85 21.66 37.90
C ASN A 810 -10.51 23.03 38.04
N GLY A 811 -9.75 24.12 37.84
CA GLY A 811 -10.29 25.48 37.88
C GLY A 811 -9.26 26.57 37.61
N LEU A 812 -9.75 27.74 37.17
CA LEU A 812 -8.94 28.90 36.85
C LEU A 812 -9.11 30.03 37.89
N PHE A 813 -8.00 30.44 38.51
CA PHE A 813 -8.02 31.39 39.61
C PHE A 813 -7.11 32.58 39.36
N ARG A 814 -7.50 33.74 39.88
CA ARG A 814 -6.60 34.89 40.06
C ARG A 814 -6.13 34.92 41.50
N TYR A 815 -4.81 34.88 41.69
CA TYR A 815 -4.15 35.07 42.97
C TYR A 815 -3.65 36.51 43.07
N SER A 816 -4.01 37.22 44.13
CA SER A 816 -3.51 38.58 44.40
C SER A 816 -3.38 38.81 45.91
N GLN A 817 -2.18 39.19 46.36
CA GLN A 817 -1.90 39.54 47.77
C GLN A 817 -2.40 38.49 48.79
N GLY A 818 -2.19 37.19 48.52
CA GLY A 818 -2.61 36.10 49.41
C GLY A 818 -4.09 35.73 49.34
N LYS A 819 -4.87 36.35 48.45
CA LYS A 819 -6.29 36.03 48.21
C LYS A 819 -6.48 35.39 46.85
N TYR A 820 -7.43 34.46 46.77
CA TYR A 820 -7.86 33.82 45.54
C TYR A 820 -9.25 34.34 45.16
N SER A 821 -9.43 34.67 43.89
CA SER A 821 -10.74 34.90 43.28
C SER A 821 -10.90 33.94 42.12
N ASN A 822 -11.95 33.12 42.15
CA ASN A 822 -12.28 32.25 41.03
C ASN A 822 -12.67 33.11 39.82
N LEU A 823 -12.06 32.81 38.67
CA LEU A 823 -12.40 33.45 37.40
C LEU A 823 -13.57 32.74 36.69
N GLU A 824 -14.08 31.66 37.28
CA GLU A 824 -15.14 30.80 36.76
C GLU A 824 -16.25 30.61 37.80
N ALA A 825 -17.50 30.98 37.47
CA ALA A 825 -18.67 30.66 38.28
C ALA A 825 -19.34 29.37 37.76
N LEU A 826 -19.58 28.40 38.65
CA LEU A 826 -20.40 27.22 38.37
C LEU A 826 -21.89 27.60 38.46
N ALA A 827 -22.58 27.70 37.33
CA ALA A 827 -24.04 27.83 37.30
C ALA A 827 -24.64 26.73 36.41
N ASN A 828 -25.51 25.88 36.96
CA ASN A 828 -26.19 24.80 36.24
C ASN A 828 -25.25 23.85 35.47
N ASN A 829 -24.16 23.38 36.10
CA ASN A 829 -23.14 22.52 35.48
C ASN A 829 -22.54 23.11 34.17
N ARG A 830 -22.62 24.43 34.00
CA ARG A 830 -21.96 25.17 32.92
C ARG A 830 -21.09 26.25 33.55
N TRP A 831 -19.88 26.35 33.05
CA TRP A 831 -18.91 27.36 33.47
C TRP A 831 -19.31 28.74 32.88
N ILE A 832 -19.54 29.74 33.73
CA ILE A 832 -19.85 31.13 33.34
C ILE A 832 -18.70 32.05 33.77
N PHE A 833 -18.24 32.93 32.88
CA PHE A 833 -17.15 33.90 33.14
C PHE A 833 -17.68 35.25 33.66
N TYR A 834 -16.91 35.91 34.53
CA TYR A 834 -17.08 37.31 34.98
C TYR A 834 -15.91 38.19 34.56
#